data_AF-A0A2S4LBX0-F1
#
_entry.id   AF-A0A2S4LBX0-F1
#
_cell.length_a   1.000
_cell.length_b   1.000
_cell.length_c   1.000
_cell.angle_alpha   90.00
_cell.angle_beta   90.00
_cell.angle_gamma   90.00
#
_symmetry.space_group_name_H-M   'P 1'
#
loop_
_entity.id
_entity.type
_entity.pdbx_description
1 polymer ?
#
loop_
_entity_poly.entity_id
_entity_poly.type
_entity_poly.pdbx_seq_one_letter_code
_entity_poly.pdbx_strand_id
1 'polypeptide(L)'
;WMLSGLDGNDSLTGAGGNDRLYGGLGSDTLTGGAGNDLIYGYDLGGTQTSAITATRVASGLSGPLFLTAPFSDPTRLFVVEKNGRIKILDAASGQAQSALFLDVSTQISTASESGLLGLAFDPNFQESGYFYVSLSNLQGQTEIRRYQVSATNPNQADPASAKLIMVIDQPNGAEGHKAGWIGFGPDGKLYIATGDGSTTVDGQPGDTYNAGQNLNTLVAKILRIDVSADAYPADPNRNYTVPTDNPFVNRDGADEIWAYGLRNPWRDSFDRGTGDFYIADVGHDHWEEINLGTAGANYGWKAYEGPDVYSPTTPVNGTSVTAPLYAYDHTVGNSITGGYVYRGPSEALQGQYVYGDFVTGKIWSLARTETGLVNTEWTTQITPNVGTINRISSFGEDAQGNLYVVDFDGEVFRLTPQGTSVDQADQVFGGAGDDSVFGGGGDDTLAGQDGNDRLYGQSGADQIDGGAGNDLLSGGGGTDTLSGGAGLDTLYGGEGDDSLDGGIGDDRLEGQLGNDLLTGGDGNDFLTGLEGSDTMLGGAGNDQLYSFVGQGPDVIDGGADTDYALISRTNLTTSLTLDLSLAGTQDLGDGTLVTSIEQLTYRGGLGVDRVSGGALADDLSGNAGNDSLSGQGGNDTLDGGAGVDTLLGGAGDDTIVVRGGEALSDLIDAGTGTDTLKVDGAADLTLSSFNALTSSIEVWSGNNKGLVGTGGANRFDLSGLTSVVGLLSVDAAGGNDTVIGSGSADNLLGGAGTDSLSGGAGDDTLTGGAGNDTLDGGTGSDTIVFSGLKSEYSVKNRTGGGYLVQDLRTGSPDGTDVVLNAEVLRFSDASLTLASSNSSPTDIALSGTQVSENASAGTLVGTLSGTDPDAGDSLTFALASPSSLFAISGTSLFVASGAVLDYEAARSQSVAIKVTDAAGASYTESFSISLTNQFVTMAGTAAAEALSAPIPGEEARVLGLDGNDTLTGTAGNDTLDGGNGADLLVGGAGADQLIGGAGSDTADYGSATAGIGLDMADAAWAGAYGDARGDGLTGIERVNGSAYADVIRGTSAADVLSGNAGNDSLFGQDGADTLTGGDGNDTIEGGAGADNLNGQAGTDLISYASATAGITLDLATLTGRTGEAALDTIQVGFEGIIGTSFADTLSGTTGINVLEGGAGNDVLSGRAGADTFVFRSGSGSDLITDFTAGTGVNDIIEWHGQFTSFSGVQAAVSDYTGTVQGSAFTGVKIVSGTDELFLQNVTKAMLAADDFAYL
;
A
#
# COMPACT_ATOMS: atom_id res chain seq x y z
N TRP A 1 -13.67 -17.89 32.13
CA TRP A 1 -13.03 -18.27 33.43
C TRP A 1 -11.70 -18.98 33.12
N MET A 2 -10.81 -19.19 34.10
CA MET A 2 -9.64 -20.07 33.88
C MET A 2 -10.06 -21.54 33.98
N LEU A 3 -9.76 -22.32 32.94
CA LEU A 3 -9.93 -23.77 32.90
C LEU A 3 -8.58 -24.40 32.50
N SER A 4 -8.08 -25.36 33.29
CA SER A 4 -6.76 -25.98 33.08
C SER A 4 -6.82 -27.51 33.13
N GLY A 5 -6.06 -28.17 32.26
CA GLY A 5 -5.83 -29.62 32.27
C GLY A 5 -4.91 -30.09 33.41
N LEU A 6 -4.70 -31.42 33.53
CA LEU A 6 -3.76 -32.03 34.47
C LEU A 6 -3.07 -33.28 33.89
N ASP A 7 -1.79 -33.16 33.51
CA ASP A 7 -0.87 -34.28 33.16
C ASP A 7 -1.56 -35.46 32.44
N GLY A 8 -2.20 -35.22 31.29
CA GLY A 8 -3.05 -36.20 30.60
C GLY A 8 -3.39 -35.83 29.16
N ASN A 9 -4.39 -36.53 28.61
CA ASN A 9 -5.15 -36.13 27.41
C ASN A 9 -6.53 -35.72 27.91
N ASP A 10 -6.80 -34.43 27.95
CA ASP A 10 -8.00 -33.78 28.48
C ASP A 10 -8.86 -33.19 27.35
N SER A 11 -10.10 -32.81 27.69
CA SER A 11 -10.98 -32.10 26.76
C SER A 11 -11.73 -31.03 27.53
N LEU A 12 -11.57 -29.79 27.08
CA LEU A 12 -11.98 -28.57 27.75
C LEU A 12 -12.82 -27.74 26.80
N THR A 13 -13.93 -27.19 27.29
CA THR A 13 -14.84 -26.36 26.49
C THR A 13 -15.19 -25.11 27.26
N GLY A 14 -15.17 -23.96 26.58
CA GLY A 14 -15.62 -22.68 27.09
C GLY A 14 -17.05 -22.73 27.64
N ALA A 15 -17.35 -21.82 28.56
CA ALA A 15 -18.67 -21.62 29.13
C ALA A 15 -19.50 -20.54 28.39
N GLY A 16 -18.88 -19.85 27.43
CA GLY A 16 -19.50 -18.82 26.59
C GLY A 16 -19.14 -17.39 27.02
N GLY A 17 -18.84 -16.55 26.04
CA GLY A 17 -18.08 -15.30 26.23
C GLY A 17 -16.60 -15.58 26.53
N ASN A 18 -15.81 -14.51 26.68
CA ASN A 18 -14.34 -14.58 26.77
C ASN A 18 -13.82 -15.48 27.91
N ASP A 19 -13.27 -16.62 27.53
CA ASP A 19 -12.68 -17.67 28.33
C ASP A 19 -11.14 -17.70 28.22
N ARG A 20 -10.52 -18.39 29.18
CA ARG A 20 -9.07 -18.64 29.21
C ARG A 20 -8.83 -20.11 29.45
N LEU A 21 -8.38 -20.79 28.40
CA LEU A 21 -8.23 -22.24 28.32
C LEU A 21 -6.73 -22.58 28.29
N TYR A 22 -6.34 -23.55 29.10
CA TYR A 22 -4.97 -24.07 29.18
C TYR A 22 -5.04 -25.60 29.13
N GLY A 23 -4.40 -26.23 28.15
CA GLY A 23 -4.17 -27.67 28.17
C GLY A 23 -2.99 -28.04 29.07
N GLY A 24 -2.46 -29.25 28.86
CA GLY A 24 -1.49 -29.89 29.75
C GLY A 24 -0.09 -30.04 29.15
N LEU A 25 0.29 -31.31 28.96
CA LEU A 25 1.55 -31.80 28.37
C LEU A 25 1.27 -33.07 27.54
N GLY A 26 0.07 -33.13 26.96
CA GLY A 26 -0.46 -34.31 26.30
C GLY A 26 -1.61 -33.90 25.40
N SER A 27 -1.90 -34.76 24.41
CA SER A 27 -2.80 -34.43 23.31
C SER A 27 -4.24 -34.19 23.78
N ASP A 28 -4.58 -32.91 23.84
CA ASP A 28 -5.78 -32.33 24.41
C ASP A 28 -6.76 -31.92 23.30
N THR A 29 -7.98 -31.57 23.70
CA THR A 29 -8.98 -30.99 22.80
C THR A 29 -9.63 -29.79 23.46
N LEU A 30 -9.24 -28.60 23.02
CA LEU A 30 -9.69 -27.32 23.54
C LEU A 30 -10.71 -26.71 22.57
N THR A 31 -11.79 -26.16 23.11
CA THR A 31 -12.82 -25.51 22.31
C THR A 31 -13.28 -24.26 23.05
N GLY A 32 -13.17 -23.11 22.43
CA GLY A 32 -13.71 -21.87 22.96
C GLY A 32 -15.25 -21.81 22.92
N GLY A 33 -15.76 -20.61 23.12
CA GLY A 33 -17.16 -20.28 23.22
C GLY A 33 -17.68 -19.54 22.00
N ALA A 34 -18.08 -18.29 22.24
CA ALA A 34 -18.69 -17.39 21.26
C ALA A 34 -18.39 -15.93 21.64
N GLY A 35 -17.14 -15.69 22.03
CA GLY A 35 -16.56 -14.36 22.23
C GLY A 35 -15.07 -14.50 22.52
N ASN A 36 -14.31 -13.45 22.21
CA ASN A 36 -12.85 -13.43 22.07
C ASN A 36 -12.09 -14.18 23.19
N ASP A 37 -11.67 -15.40 22.88
CA ASP A 37 -11.05 -16.38 23.75
C ASP A 37 -9.52 -16.34 23.66
N LEU A 38 -8.88 -16.79 24.74
CA LEU A 38 -7.43 -16.95 24.79
C LEU A 38 -7.10 -18.40 25.20
N ILE A 39 -6.59 -19.17 24.23
CA ILE A 39 -6.43 -20.61 24.32
C ILE A 39 -4.96 -20.99 24.14
N TYR A 40 -4.45 -21.80 25.07
CA TYR A 40 -3.11 -22.39 24.99
C TYR A 40 -3.23 -23.91 25.06
N GLY A 41 -2.65 -24.66 24.12
CA GLY A 41 -2.53 -26.12 24.18
C GLY A 41 -1.71 -26.61 25.40
N TYR A 42 -0.75 -25.80 25.84
CA TYR A 42 0.20 -26.13 26.90
C TYR A 42 -0.04 -25.40 28.25
N ASP A 43 0.54 -25.95 29.32
CA ASP A 43 0.54 -25.36 30.67
C ASP A 43 1.50 -24.16 30.84
N LEU A 44 0.99 -23.07 31.44
CA LEU A 44 1.78 -21.90 31.84
C LEU A 44 2.56 -22.14 33.15
N GLY A 45 3.68 -22.84 33.04
CA GLY A 45 4.56 -23.09 34.21
C GLY A 45 5.94 -23.64 33.89
N GLY A 46 6.29 -23.80 32.61
CA GLY A 46 7.55 -24.40 32.18
C GLY A 46 8.79 -23.74 32.80
N THR A 47 9.79 -24.55 33.13
CA THR A 47 11.11 -24.05 33.53
C THR A 47 12.08 -24.24 32.37
N GLN A 48 12.63 -23.14 31.82
CA GLN A 48 13.74 -23.24 30.88
C GLN A 48 14.90 -24.00 31.53
N THR A 49 15.19 -25.20 31.03
CA THR A 49 16.31 -26.04 31.53
C THR A 49 17.40 -26.28 30.46
N SER A 50 17.04 -26.11 29.19
CA SER A 50 17.93 -26.14 28.03
C SER A 50 18.85 -24.91 27.94
N ALA A 51 19.78 -24.91 26.98
CA ALA A 51 20.60 -23.75 26.66
C ALA A 51 19.79 -22.71 25.87
N ILE A 52 20.14 -21.43 26.04
CA ILE A 52 19.61 -20.31 25.26
C ILE A 52 20.74 -19.83 24.36
N THR A 53 20.53 -19.84 23.05
CA THR A 53 21.49 -19.26 22.10
C THR A 53 21.33 -17.75 22.11
N ALA A 54 22.41 -17.00 22.29
CA ALA A 54 22.40 -15.55 22.13
C ALA A 54 23.11 -15.17 20.82
N THR A 55 22.33 -14.85 19.79
CA THR A 55 22.84 -14.44 18.48
C THR A 55 22.99 -12.93 18.45
N ARG A 56 24.23 -12.42 18.34
CA ARG A 56 24.41 -10.97 18.16
C ARG A 56 23.88 -10.53 16.81
N VAL A 57 22.93 -9.60 16.83
CA VAL A 57 22.31 -8.99 15.64
C VAL A 57 22.99 -7.66 15.28
N ALA A 58 23.22 -6.77 16.25
CA ALA A 58 23.84 -5.46 16.02
C ALA A 58 25.06 -5.21 16.92
N SER A 59 25.96 -4.32 16.45
CA SER A 59 27.17 -3.88 17.16
C SER A 59 27.51 -2.43 16.84
N GLY A 60 28.28 -1.77 17.71
CA GLY A 60 28.76 -0.39 17.48
C GLY A 60 27.70 0.71 17.61
N LEU A 61 26.58 0.44 18.29
CA LEU A 61 25.53 1.42 18.59
C LEU A 61 26.00 2.42 19.67
N SER A 62 25.49 3.65 19.62
CA SER A 62 25.97 4.77 20.44
C SER A 62 25.12 4.95 21.70
N GLY A 63 25.30 4.05 22.67
CA GLY A 63 24.54 4.03 23.92
C GLY A 63 23.06 3.70 23.71
N PRO A 64 22.74 2.51 23.16
CA PRO A 64 21.37 2.08 22.97
C PRO A 64 20.72 1.83 24.34
N LEU A 65 19.54 2.41 24.55
CA LEU A 65 18.78 2.26 25.78
C LEU A 65 17.85 1.05 25.70
N PHE A 66 17.08 0.92 24.62
CA PHE A 66 16.16 -0.19 24.41
C PHE A 66 15.79 -0.31 22.92
N LEU A 67 15.00 -1.34 22.62
CA LEU A 67 14.34 -1.54 21.33
C LEU A 67 12.86 -1.90 21.51
N THR A 68 12.10 -1.75 20.43
CA THR A 68 10.72 -2.25 20.26
C THR A 68 10.39 -2.31 18.76
N ALA A 69 9.44 -3.15 18.36
CA ALA A 69 8.73 -3.04 17.08
C ALA A 69 7.29 -2.50 17.31
N PRO A 70 6.64 -1.94 16.28
CA PRO A 70 5.19 -1.99 16.14
C PRO A 70 4.74 -3.46 15.97
N PHE A 71 3.62 -3.87 16.56
CA PHE A 71 3.12 -5.25 16.39
C PHE A 71 2.73 -5.56 14.94
N SER A 72 2.27 -4.56 14.21
CA SER A 72 1.92 -4.65 12.79
C SER A 72 3.13 -4.61 11.82
N ASP A 73 4.37 -4.56 12.33
CA ASP A 73 5.59 -4.43 11.52
C ASP A 73 6.57 -5.58 11.83
N PRO A 74 6.42 -6.73 11.15
CA PRO A 74 7.26 -7.91 11.36
C PRO A 74 8.72 -7.70 10.91
N THR A 75 9.01 -6.63 10.17
CA THR A 75 10.28 -6.47 9.44
C THR A 75 11.29 -5.58 10.17
N ARG A 76 10.87 -4.71 11.11
CA ARG A 76 11.72 -3.63 11.65
C ARG A 76 11.72 -3.53 13.17
N LEU A 77 12.94 -3.55 13.73
CA LEU A 77 13.23 -3.26 15.12
C LEU A 77 13.76 -1.84 15.29
N PHE A 78 13.11 -1.03 16.11
CA PHE A 78 13.49 0.37 16.33
C PHE A 78 14.33 0.49 17.60
N VAL A 79 15.64 0.75 17.43
CA VAL A 79 16.60 0.91 18.53
C VAL A 79 16.76 2.38 18.88
N VAL A 80 16.52 2.69 20.15
CA VAL A 80 16.63 4.05 20.69
C VAL A 80 18.02 4.28 21.28
N GLU A 81 18.80 5.16 20.65
CA GLU A 81 20.06 5.67 21.19
C GLU A 81 19.82 6.90 22.07
N LYS A 82 20.36 6.87 23.29
CA LYS A 82 20.24 7.97 24.29
C LYS A 82 20.64 9.34 23.76
N ASN A 83 21.55 9.35 22.78
CA ASN A 83 22.07 10.53 22.11
C ASN A 83 21.04 11.31 21.28
N GLY A 84 19.81 10.80 21.14
CA GLY A 84 18.72 11.43 20.39
C GLY A 84 18.47 10.84 19.02
N ARG A 85 18.77 9.55 18.82
CA ARG A 85 18.59 8.88 17.52
C ARG A 85 17.78 7.61 17.64
N ILE A 86 17.02 7.32 16.59
CA ILE A 86 16.37 6.03 16.39
C ILE A 86 16.94 5.41 15.12
N LYS A 87 17.35 4.15 15.21
CA LYS A 87 17.83 3.33 14.10
C LYS A 87 16.88 2.17 13.88
N ILE A 88 16.72 1.76 12.63
CA ILE A 88 16.05 0.52 12.27
C ILE A 88 17.12 -0.58 12.20
N LEU A 89 16.87 -1.72 12.85
CA LEU A 89 17.45 -2.99 12.47
C LEU A 89 16.40 -3.76 11.67
N ASP A 90 16.85 -4.45 10.63
CA ASP A 90 16.08 -5.49 9.96
C ASP A 90 15.86 -6.67 10.92
N ALA A 91 14.62 -7.16 11.05
CA ALA A 91 14.25 -8.16 12.07
C ALA A 91 14.87 -9.54 11.77
N ALA A 92 14.83 -9.97 10.50
CA ALA A 92 15.35 -11.25 10.04
C ALA A 92 16.89 -11.32 10.09
N SER A 93 17.58 -10.41 9.41
CA SER A 93 19.05 -10.39 9.30
C SER A 93 19.75 -9.71 10.49
N GLY A 94 18.99 -8.98 11.32
CA GLY A 94 19.50 -8.21 12.44
C GLY A 94 20.30 -6.95 12.05
N GLN A 95 20.45 -6.66 10.75
CA GLN A 95 21.36 -5.63 10.27
C GLN A 95 20.81 -4.21 10.49
N ALA A 96 21.67 -3.33 11.00
CA ALA A 96 21.33 -1.92 11.15
C ALA A 96 21.29 -1.20 9.80
N GLN A 97 20.16 -0.54 9.49
CA GLN A 97 20.05 0.34 8.33
C GLN A 97 21.02 1.53 8.44
N SER A 98 21.46 2.03 7.29
CA SER A 98 22.41 3.15 7.20
C SER A 98 21.78 4.52 7.47
N ALA A 99 20.47 4.66 7.21
CA ALA A 99 19.68 5.83 7.54
C ALA A 99 19.20 5.82 9.00
N LEU A 100 18.94 7.01 9.55
CA LEU A 100 18.28 7.17 10.85
C LEU A 100 16.78 7.34 10.63
N PHE A 101 15.97 6.65 11.43
CA PHE A 101 14.52 6.86 11.46
C PHE A 101 14.16 8.24 12.03
N LEU A 102 14.86 8.64 13.10
CA LEU A 102 14.71 9.95 13.74
C LEU A 102 16.06 10.45 14.25
N ASP A 103 16.36 11.74 14.09
CA ASP A 103 17.47 12.44 14.78
C ASP A 103 16.96 13.73 15.43
N VAL A 104 16.86 13.71 16.76
CA VAL A 104 16.55 14.85 17.64
C VAL A 104 17.77 15.26 18.48
N SER A 105 18.98 14.77 18.18
CA SER A 105 20.19 14.95 18.99
C SER A 105 20.59 16.40 19.26
N THR A 106 20.13 17.34 18.41
CA THR A 106 20.36 18.79 18.56
C THR A 106 19.32 19.50 19.44
N GLN A 107 18.24 18.81 19.82
CA GLN A 107 17.08 19.37 20.52
C GLN A 107 16.99 18.93 22.00
N ILE A 108 17.89 18.05 22.45
CA ILE A 108 17.79 17.35 23.73
C ILE A 108 19.02 17.55 24.62
N SER A 109 18.84 17.33 25.93
CA SER A 109 19.95 17.18 26.87
C SER A 109 20.31 15.70 27.03
N THR A 110 21.60 15.37 26.92
CA THR A 110 22.13 14.01 27.17
C THR A 110 22.90 13.92 28.50
N ALA A 111 22.61 14.81 29.46
CA ALA A 111 23.34 14.92 30.73
C ALA A 111 22.83 13.92 31.79
N SER A 112 23.75 13.15 32.37
CA SER A 112 23.49 12.06 33.33
C SER A 112 22.45 11.06 32.82
N GLU A 113 21.22 10.99 33.37
CA GLU A 113 20.15 10.11 32.87
C GLU A 113 19.40 10.68 31.67
N SER A 114 19.43 12.01 31.47
CA SER A 114 18.74 12.71 30.36
C SER A 114 19.13 12.18 28.98
N GLY A 115 18.18 12.19 28.04
CA GLY A 115 18.38 11.77 26.65
C GLY A 115 17.07 11.67 25.87
N LEU A 116 17.05 10.87 24.81
CA LEU A 116 15.84 10.24 24.27
C LEU A 116 15.61 8.96 25.07
N LEU A 117 14.44 8.81 25.71
CA LEU A 117 14.25 7.90 26.85
C LEU A 117 13.16 6.83 26.63
N GLY A 118 12.20 7.08 25.73
CA GLY A 118 11.07 6.21 25.47
C GLY A 118 10.53 6.38 24.05
N LEU A 119 9.89 5.33 23.54
CA LEU A 119 9.33 5.20 22.19
C LEU A 119 8.14 4.25 22.30
N ALA A 120 6.98 4.68 21.80
CA ALA A 120 5.79 3.86 21.65
C ALA A 120 5.16 4.16 20.29
N PHE A 121 4.80 3.12 19.54
CA PHE A 121 4.02 3.24 18.31
C PHE A 121 2.53 3.30 18.66
N ASP A 122 1.76 4.08 17.91
CA ASP A 122 0.30 4.09 18.04
C ASP A 122 -0.27 2.69 17.75
N PRO A 123 -1.31 2.20 18.44
CA PRO A 123 -1.85 0.86 18.20
C PRO A 123 -2.23 0.63 16.72
N ASN A 124 -2.78 1.64 16.05
CA ASN A 124 -3.10 1.61 14.62
C ASN A 124 -1.93 2.18 13.79
N PHE A 125 -0.71 1.67 13.98
CA PHE A 125 0.49 2.29 13.39
C PHE A 125 0.50 2.28 11.86
N GLN A 126 -0.03 1.26 11.19
CA GLN A 126 -0.03 1.19 9.73
C GLN A 126 -0.90 2.28 9.10
N GLU A 127 -2.10 2.49 9.64
CA GLU A 127 -3.05 3.50 9.17
C GLU A 127 -2.62 4.93 9.56
N SER A 128 -2.23 5.11 10.83
CA SER A 128 -1.96 6.44 11.38
C SER A 128 -0.54 6.95 11.09
N GLY A 129 0.43 6.04 10.96
CA GLY A 129 1.85 6.35 10.96
C GLY A 129 2.36 7.06 12.23
N TYR A 130 1.56 7.14 13.31
CA TYR A 130 1.91 7.91 14.50
C TYR A 130 2.80 7.15 15.47
N PHE A 131 3.76 7.86 16.05
CA PHE A 131 4.56 7.34 17.15
C PHE A 131 4.91 8.44 18.13
N TYR A 132 5.18 8.04 19.36
CA TYR A 132 5.39 8.91 20.51
C TYR A 132 6.78 8.66 21.06
N VAL A 133 7.48 9.72 21.44
CA VAL A 133 8.77 9.64 22.12
C VAL A 133 8.75 10.42 23.42
N SER A 134 9.43 9.90 24.43
CA SER A 134 9.79 10.67 25.62
C SER A 134 11.25 11.13 25.51
N LEU A 135 11.51 12.40 25.81
CA LEU A 135 12.86 12.96 25.74
C LEU A 135 13.09 14.04 26.79
N SER A 136 14.34 14.31 27.11
CA SER A 136 14.75 15.45 27.93
C SER A 136 15.11 16.63 27.05
N ASN A 137 14.36 17.74 27.14
CA ASN A 137 14.68 18.95 26.39
C ASN A 137 16.00 19.60 26.84
N LEU A 138 16.44 20.66 26.15
CA LEU A 138 17.68 21.39 26.46
C LEU A 138 17.72 22.02 27.88
N GLN A 139 16.58 22.13 28.56
CA GLN A 139 16.42 22.60 29.94
C GLN A 139 16.42 21.46 30.96
N GLY A 140 16.45 20.20 30.50
CA GLY A 140 16.40 18.99 31.31
C GLY A 140 14.99 18.59 31.76
N GLN A 141 13.92 19.16 31.20
CA GLN A 141 12.55 18.70 31.49
C GLN A 141 12.19 17.54 30.55
N THR A 142 11.46 16.55 31.07
CA THR A 142 10.95 15.44 30.24
C THR A 142 9.72 15.90 29.47
N GLU A 143 9.73 15.72 28.15
CA GLU A 143 8.62 15.99 27.23
C GLU A 143 8.16 14.70 26.58
N ILE A 144 6.85 14.56 26.35
CA ILE A 144 6.27 13.58 25.44
C ILE A 144 5.93 14.29 24.14
N ARG A 145 6.39 13.76 23.00
CA ARG A 145 6.13 14.31 21.67
C ARG A 145 5.60 13.22 20.74
N ARG A 146 4.58 13.57 19.94
CA ARG A 146 4.14 12.76 18.79
C ARG A 146 4.88 13.18 17.54
N TYR A 147 5.17 12.21 16.68
CA TYR A 147 5.69 12.34 15.33
C TYR A 147 4.88 11.42 14.41
N GLN A 148 4.98 11.62 13.10
CA GLN A 148 4.41 10.77 12.07
C GLN A 148 5.52 10.25 11.15
N VAL A 149 5.34 9.05 10.59
CA VAL A 149 6.17 8.51 9.51
C VAL A 149 6.05 9.39 8.26
N SER A 150 7.12 9.48 7.46
CA SER A 150 7.12 10.22 6.21
C SER A 150 6.29 9.50 5.15
N ALA A 151 5.29 10.20 4.60
CA ALA A 151 4.44 9.73 3.50
C ALA A 151 5.20 9.40 2.18
N THR A 152 6.52 9.66 2.11
CA THR A 152 7.37 9.32 0.96
C THR A 152 8.54 8.40 1.33
N ASN A 153 8.70 8.03 2.60
CA ASN A 153 9.72 7.08 3.04
C ASN A 153 9.32 6.44 4.38
N PRO A 154 8.79 5.20 4.40
CA PRO A 154 8.35 4.56 5.63
C PRO A 154 9.48 4.30 6.64
N ASN A 155 10.74 4.33 6.21
CA ASN A 155 11.93 4.18 7.07
C ASN A 155 12.43 5.49 7.68
N GLN A 156 11.68 6.59 7.57
CA GLN A 156 12.00 7.89 8.19
C GLN A 156 10.76 8.56 8.79
N ALA A 157 10.93 9.21 9.93
CA ALA A 157 9.93 10.11 10.50
C ALA A 157 9.96 11.48 9.80
N ASP A 158 8.79 12.11 9.62
CA ASP A 158 8.74 13.53 9.23
C ASP A 158 9.07 14.43 10.43
N PRO A 159 10.16 15.21 10.41
CA PRO A 159 10.49 16.12 11.50
C PRO A 159 9.52 17.30 11.65
N ALA A 160 8.73 17.64 10.62
CA ALA A 160 7.74 18.72 10.67
C ALA A 160 6.45 18.33 11.40
N SER A 161 6.10 17.05 11.43
CA SER A 161 4.97 16.47 12.18
C SER A 161 5.05 16.62 13.71
N ALA A 162 6.20 17.05 14.24
CA ALA A 162 6.51 17.06 15.67
C ALA A 162 5.52 17.87 16.52
N LYS A 163 4.76 17.20 17.38
CA LYS A 163 3.71 17.78 18.24
C LYS A 163 3.98 17.50 19.72
N LEU A 164 4.08 18.55 20.53
CA LEU A 164 4.24 18.42 21.99
C LEU A 164 2.93 17.94 22.63
N ILE A 165 2.98 16.79 23.30
CA ILE A 165 1.83 16.21 24.00
C ILE A 165 1.79 16.68 25.45
N MET A 166 2.89 16.50 26.19
CA MET A 166 2.98 16.79 27.63
C MET A 166 4.39 17.23 28.02
N VAL A 167 4.50 18.09 29.04
CA VAL A 167 5.75 18.38 29.76
C VAL A 167 5.61 17.91 31.20
N ILE A 168 6.55 17.10 31.68
CA ILE A 168 6.64 16.70 33.08
C ILE A 168 7.41 17.77 33.85
N ASP A 169 6.75 18.44 34.81
CA ASP A 169 7.31 19.54 35.60
C ASP A 169 8.31 19.03 36.67
N GLN A 170 9.42 18.45 36.20
CA GLN A 170 10.63 18.24 36.99
C GLN A 170 11.36 19.59 37.19
N PRO A 171 12.10 19.77 38.31
CA PRO A 171 12.88 20.99 38.51
C PRO A 171 13.85 21.25 37.36
N ASN A 172 13.90 22.50 36.88
CA ASN A 172 14.83 22.91 35.82
C ASN A 172 16.27 22.49 36.15
N GLY A 173 16.91 21.72 35.25
CA GLY A 173 18.24 21.17 35.46
C GLY A 173 18.32 19.93 36.37
N ALA A 174 17.21 19.24 36.64
CA ALA A 174 17.26 17.86 37.09
C ALA A 174 17.92 16.99 36.00
N GLU A 175 18.89 16.15 36.36
CA GLU A 175 19.61 15.28 35.41
C GLU A 175 19.54 13.79 35.77
N GLY A 176 19.03 13.44 36.96
CA GLY A 176 18.87 12.05 37.44
C GLY A 176 17.41 11.71 37.77
N HIS A 177 17.16 10.42 38.01
CA HIS A 177 15.85 9.79 38.18
C HIS A 177 14.81 10.26 37.15
N LYS A 178 15.12 10.00 35.88
CA LYS A 178 14.30 10.45 34.76
C LYS A 178 13.12 9.52 34.48
N ALA A 179 13.31 8.21 34.63
CA ALA A 179 12.47 7.21 33.98
C ALA A 179 12.27 7.56 32.49
N GLY A 180 11.01 7.68 32.04
CA GLY A 180 10.67 8.04 30.67
C GLY A 180 10.18 6.87 29.83
N TRP A 181 9.99 5.67 30.39
CA TRP A 181 9.29 4.62 29.68
C TRP A 181 7.88 5.09 29.29
N ILE A 182 7.48 4.75 28.06
CA ILE A 182 6.14 4.95 27.53
C ILE A 182 5.72 3.69 26.77
N GLY A 183 4.43 3.40 26.81
CA GLY A 183 3.84 2.28 26.09
C GLY A 183 2.33 2.36 26.10
N PHE A 184 1.67 1.79 25.09
CA PHE A 184 0.23 1.67 25.08
C PHE A 184 -0.22 0.47 25.92
N GLY A 185 -1.30 0.64 26.69
CA GLY A 185 -1.98 -0.45 27.36
C GLY A 185 -2.95 -1.17 26.42
N PRO A 186 -3.53 -2.32 26.86
CA PRO A 186 -4.56 -3.06 26.11
C PRO A 186 -5.86 -2.25 25.89
N ASP A 187 -6.00 -1.12 26.58
CA ASP A 187 -7.11 -0.17 26.50
C ASP A 187 -6.87 0.94 25.46
N GLY A 188 -5.80 0.85 24.67
CA GLY A 188 -5.41 1.86 23.69
C GLY A 188 -4.96 3.19 24.29
N LYS A 189 -4.67 3.26 25.60
CA LYS A 189 -4.23 4.51 26.26
C LYS A 189 -2.72 4.53 26.45
N LEU A 190 -2.13 5.71 26.37
CA LEU A 190 -0.68 5.90 26.51
C LEU A 190 -0.31 6.01 27.99
N TYR A 191 0.46 5.04 28.47
CA TYR A 191 1.03 5.03 29.81
C TYR A 191 2.43 5.64 29.81
N ILE A 192 2.76 6.41 30.85
CA ILE A 192 4.03 7.14 30.99
C ILE A 192 4.59 6.95 32.40
N ALA A 193 5.78 6.38 32.51
CA ALA A 193 6.49 6.22 33.79
C ALA A 193 7.43 7.41 34.06
N THR A 194 7.29 8.05 35.23
CA THR A 194 8.08 9.23 35.61
C THR A 194 8.85 9.02 36.90
N GLY A 195 10.14 9.36 36.91
CA GLY A 195 10.98 9.33 38.12
C GLY A 195 10.85 10.59 38.98
N ASP A 196 11.43 10.57 40.19
CA ASP A 196 11.37 11.66 41.17
C ASP A 196 12.30 12.86 40.87
N GLY A 197 13.04 12.81 39.76
CA GLY A 197 13.92 13.87 39.28
C GLY A 197 15.18 14.11 40.12
N SER A 198 15.55 13.16 41.00
CA SER A 198 16.65 13.31 41.98
C SER A 198 16.51 14.59 42.80
N THR A 199 15.28 14.92 43.21
CA THR A 199 14.91 16.15 43.95
C THR A 199 15.53 16.27 45.35
N THR A 200 16.36 15.30 45.75
CA THR A 200 17.03 15.19 47.04
C THR A 200 18.23 16.13 47.19
N VAL A 201 18.10 17.13 48.06
CA VAL A 201 19.24 17.63 48.86
C VAL A 201 18.97 17.22 50.31
N ASP A 202 19.38 16.00 50.67
CA ASP A 202 19.12 15.46 52.00
C ASP A 202 19.65 16.37 53.11
N GLY A 203 18.79 16.67 54.09
CA GLY A 203 19.18 17.29 55.35
C GLY A 203 19.00 18.82 55.49
N GLN A 204 18.28 19.50 54.59
CA GLN A 204 17.91 20.91 54.82
C GLN A 204 16.58 21.05 55.61
N PRO A 205 16.54 21.79 56.74
CA PRO A 205 15.30 22.04 57.48
C PRO A 205 14.35 22.95 56.68
N GLY A 206 13.30 22.37 56.12
CA GLY A 206 12.40 23.05 55.17
C GLY A 206 11.96 22.16 54.00
N ASP A 207 12.50 20.95 53.91
CA ASP A 207 12.10 19.92 52.95
C ASP A 207 10.56 19.71 52.93
N THR A 208 9.96 19.99 51.78
CA THR A 208 8.50 20.05 51.57
C THR A 208 8.00 19.26 50.36
N TYR A 209 8.88 18.52 49.67
CA TYR A 209 8.52 17.76 48.47
C TYR A 209 8.70 16.25 48.67
N ASN A 210 7.73 15.64 49.36
CA ASN A 210 7.49 14.19 49.28
C ASN A 210 6.86 13.86 47.92
N ALA A 211 7.63 14.00 46.84
CA ALA A 211 7.12 14.09 45.47
C ALA A 211 6.38 12.82 45.02
N GLY A 212 6.87 11.63 45.41
CA GLY A 212 6.19 10.35 45.19
C GLY A 212 4.77 10.32 45.74
N GLN A 213 4.57 10.79 46.99
CA GLN A 213 3.25 10.88 47.64
C GLN A 213 2.46 12.16 47.30
N ASN A 214 3.06 13.12 46.60
CA ASN A 214 2.39 14.36 46.20
C ASN A 214 1.63 14.14 44.89
N LEU A 215 0.30 14.13 44.97
CA LEU A 215 -0.58 14.00 43.81
C LEU A 215 -0.74 15.30 43.03
N ASN A 216 -0.20 16.44 43.49
CA ASN A 216 -0.25 17.70 42.77
C ASN A 216 0.98 17.89 41.84
N THR A 217 1.67 16.80 41.50
CA THR A 217 2.91 16.79 40.68
C THR A 217 2.98 15.49 39.87
N LEU A 218 3.38 15.59 38.60
CA LEU A 218 3.47 14.47 37.65
C LEU A 218 4.77 13.64 37.75
N VAL A 219 5.62 13.88 38.76
CA VAL A 219 6.90 13.17 38.98
C VAL A 219 6.70 12.01 39.95
N ALA A 220 7.46 10.91 39.81
CA ALA A 220 7.30 9.70 40.63
C ALA A 220 5.88 9.10 40.53
N LYS A 221 5.40 8.90 39.29
CA LYS A 221 4.06 8.44 38.91
C LYS A 221 4.11 7.45 37.74
N ILE A 222 3.04 6.68 37.61
CA ILE A 222 2.54 6.25 36.30
C ILE A 222 1.43 7.22 35.91
N LEU A 223 1.50 7.80 34.72
CA LEU A 223 0.44 8.56 34.10
C LEU A 223 -0.26 7.71 33.05
N ARG A 224 -1.54 7.98 32.78
CA ARG A 224 -2.33 7.37 31.71
C ARG A 224 -3.17 8.45 31.03
N ILE A 225 -2.97 8.61 29.72
CA ILE A 225 -3.62 9.64 28.91
C ILE A 225 -4.18 9.07 27.61
N ASP A 226 -5.17 9.74 27.04
CA ASP A 226 -5.74 9.38 25.75
C ASP A 226 -5.21 10.31 24.66
N VAL A 227 -4.64 9.75 23.60
CA VAL A 227 -3.99 10.48 22.50
C VAL A 227 -4.70 10.30 21.15
N SER A 228 -5.83 9.57 21.13
CA SER A 228 -6.64 9.29 19.93
C SER A 228 -7.21 10.54 19.24
N ALA A 229 -7.46 11.62 19.99
CA ALA A 229 -8.08 12.84 19.47
C ALA A 229 -7.04 13.93 19.13
N ASP A 230 -7.11 14.46 17.92
CA ASP A 230 -6.08 15.36 17.40
C ASP A 230 -6.13 16.81 17.95
N ALA A 231 -7.16 17.16 18.71
CA ALA A 231 -7.22 18.40 19.50
C ALA A 231 -8.14 18.23 20.71
N TYR A 232 -7.73 18.71 21.89
CA TYR A 232 -8.63 18.77 23.06
C TYR A 232 -9.51 20.02 22.97
N PRO A 233 -10.85 19.92 22.76
CA PRO A 233 -11.66 21.10 22.42
C PRO A 233 -11.79 22.14 23.54
N ALA A 234 -11.54 21.75 24.79
CA ALA A 234 -11.72 22.60 25.97
C ALA A 234 -10.44 23.36 26.40
N ASP A 235 -9.25 22.93 25.97
CA ASP A 235 -8.00 23.67 26.13
C ASP A 235 -7.06 23.42 24.93
N PRO A 236 -6.93 24.37 23.99
CA PRO A 236 -6.12 24.20 22.78
C PRO A 236 -4.60 24.16 23.05
N ASN A 237 -4.16 24.22 24.31
CA ASN A 237 -2.76 23.97 24.70
C ASN A 237 -2.51 22.53 25.16
N ARG A 238 -3.55 21.68 25.23
CA ARG A 238 -3.47 20.26 25.61
C ARG A 238 -3.74 19.38 24.39
N ASN A 239 -2.81 18.49 24.07
CA ASN A 239 -2.88 17.61 22.88
C ASN A 239 -3.18 16.16 23.27
N TYR A 240 -3.95 15.96 24.34
CA TYR A 240 -4.41 14.67 24.85
C TYR A 240 -5.65 14.91 25.73
N THR A 241 -6.44 13.87 25.95
CA THR A 241 -7.54 13.86 26.92
C THR A 241 -7.18 12.98 28.13
N VAL A 242 -7.93 13.11 29.22
CA VAL A 242 -7.76 12.26 30.40
C VAL A 242 -8.89 11.23 30.41
N PRO A 243 -8.59 9.91 30.39
CA PRO A 243 -9.59 8.87 30.55
C PRO A 243 -10.41 9.07 31.83
N THR A 244 -11.74 8.97 31.72
CA THR A 244 -12.68 9.28 32.81
C THR A 244 -12.65 8.27 33.96
N ASP A 245 -12.11 7.08 33.69
CA ASP A 245 -11.84 5.97 34.61
C ASP A 245 -10.49 6.08 35.34
N ASN A 246 -9.67 7.13 35.07
CA ASN A 246 -8.47 7.38 35.87
C ASN A 246 -8.83 7.59 37.36
N PRO A 247 -8.02 7.08 38.31
CA PRO A 247 -8.37 7.02 39.73
C PRO A 247 -8.41 8.36 40.46
N PHE A 248 -7.94 9.45 39.84
CA PHE A 248 -7.85 10.78 40.45
C PHE A 248 -8.51 11.90 39.62
N VAL A 249 -9.43 11.57 38.70
CA VAL A 249 -10.13 12.56 37.84
C VAL A 249 -10.99 13.54 38.68
N ASN A 250 -11.06 14.80 38.24
CA ASN A 250 -11.65 15.95 38.91
C ASN A 250 -10.85 16.42 40.14
N ARG A 251 -9.52 16.28 40.12
CA ARG A 251 -8.63 16.74 41.17
C ARG A 251 -7.51 17.58 40.58
N ASP A 252 -7.58 18.90 40.79
CA ASP A 252 -6.61 19.91 40.35
C ASP A 252 -5.15 19.40 40.37
N GLY A 253 -4.60 19.09 39.19
CA GLY A 253 -3.21 18.70 38.98
C GLY A 253 -2.87 17.22 39.23
N ALA A 254 -3.87 16.33 39.25
CA ALA A 254 -3.72 14.90 39.48
C ALA A 254 -4.43 14.01 38.44
N ASP A 255 -5.17 14.58 37.48
CA ASP A 255 -6.12 13.85 36.63
C ASP A 255 -5.44 12.77 35.75
N GLU A 256 -4.22 13.04 35.30
CA GLU A 256 -3.41 12.13 34.48
C GLU A 256 -2.83 10.94 35.26
N ILE A 257 -2.87 10.95 36.60
CA ILE A 257 -2.19 9.96 37.43
C ILE A 257 -2.97 8.64 37.44
N TRP A 258 -2.31 7.56 37.03
CA TRP A 258 -2.80 6.18 37.18
C TRP A 258 -2.32 5.54 38.50
N ALA A 259 -1.04 5.66 38.82
CA ALA A 259 -0.45 5.13 40.06
C ALA A 259 0.67 6.04 40.57
N TYR A 260 1.04 5.93 41.85
CA TYR A 260 1.97 6.86 42.48
C TYR A 260 2.87 6.22 43.54
N GLY A 261 3.89 6.97 43.95
CA GLY A 261 4.83 6.52 45.00
C GLY A 261 5.96 5.63 44.49
N LEU A 262 6.38 5.81 43.24
CA LEU A 262 7.59 5.23 42.65
C LEU A 262 8.82 6.13 42.91
N ARG A 263 10.03 5.67 42.62
CA ARG A 263 11.29 6.44 42.75
C ARG A 263 11.95 6.72 41.40
N ASN A 264 12.32 5.69 40.66
CA ASN A 264 12.95 5.76 39.34
C ASN A 264 12.62 4.48 38.53
N PRO A 265 11.40 4.36 37.97
CA PRO A 265 11.04 3.23 37.12
C PRO A 265 11.88 3.21 35.83
N TRP A 266 12.28 2.02 35.36
CA TRP A 266 13.11 1.84 34.15
C TRP A 266 12.32 1.20 33.00
N ARG A 267 12.69 0.02 32.50
CA ARG A 267 11.91 -0.67 31.45
C ARG A 267 10.73 -1.40 32.09
N ASP A 268 9.56 -0.78 31.96
CA ASP A 268 8.28 -1.38 32.28
C ASP A 268 7.74 -2.15 31.05
N SER A 269 6.72 -3.00 31.25
CA SER A 269 6.14 -3.83 30.19
C SER A 269 4.71 -4.25 30.54
N PHE A 270 3.80 -4.16 29.57
CA PHE A 270 2.51 -4.83 29.64
C PHE A 270 2.66 -6.29 29.22
N ASP A 271 1.97 -7.17 29.94
CA ASP A 271 1.62 -8.50 29.45
C ASP A 271 0.53 -8.37 28.39
N ARG A 272 0.86 -8.64 27.12
CA ARG A 272 -0.09 -8.56 26.00
C ARG A 272 -1.26 -9.54 26.09
N GLY A 273 -1.10 -10.69 26.76
CA GLY A 273 -2.16 -11.70 26.88
C GLY A 273 -3.04 -11.54 28.12
N THR A 274 -2.51 -11.05 29.24
CA THR A 274 -3.28 -10.88 30.49
C THR A 274 -3.73 -9.45 30.75
N GLY A 275 -3.04 -8.45 30.20
CA GLY A 275 -3.21 -7.03 30.48
C GLY A 275 -2.49 -6.53 31.73
N ASP A 276 -1.78 -7.41 32.46
CA ASP A 276 -1.03 -7.03 33.66
C ASP A 276 0.15 -6.11 33.32
N PHE A 277 0.22 -4.94 33.98
CA PHE A 277 1.31 -3.98 33.80
C PHE A 277 2.43 -4.22 34.82
N TYR A 278 3.63 -4.60 34.38
CA TYR A 278 4.80 -4.83 35.22
C TYR A 278 5.71 -3.60 35.22
N ILE A 279 5.95 -3.05 36.42
CA ILE A 279 6.77 -1.85 36.65
C ILE A 279 8.03 -2.26 37.40
N ALA A 280 9.20 -1.85 36.93
CA ALA A 280 10.48 -2.10 37.59
C ALA A 280 11.05 -0.81 38.17
N ASP A 281 10.93 -0.62 39.49
CA ASP A 281 11.31 0.59 40.20
C ASP A 281 12.66 0.44 40.91
N VAL A 282 13.58 1.38 40.66
CA VAL A 282 14.94 1.34 41.21
C VAL A 282 15.01 1.95 42.61
N GLY A 283 15.45 1.16 43.59
CA GLY A 283 15.56 1.50 45.02
C GLY A 283 16.59 2.59 45.37
N HIS A 284 16.65 2.99 46.64
CA HIS A 284 17.59 4.01 47.13
C HIS A 284 18.83 3.41 47.81
N ASP A 285 18.64 2.61 48.86
CA ASP A 285 19.72 2.02 49.66
C ASP A 285 19.62 0.49 49.77
N HIS A 286 18.43 -0.10 49.55
CA HIS A 286 18.21 -1.53 49.75
C HIS A 286 17.35 -2.19 48.66
N TRP A 287 16.14 -1.73 48.34
CA TRP A 287 15.15 -2.60 47.69
C TRP A 287 14.89 -2.23 46.23
N GLU A 288 15.22 -3.13 45.30
CA GLU A 288 14.69 -3.11 43.93
C GLU A 288 13.29 -3.75 43.94
N GLU A 289 12.35 -3.15 43.20
CA GLU A 289 10.94 -3.57 43.21
C GLU A 289 10.43 -3.92 41.81
N ILE A 290 9.72 -5.06 41.72
CA ILE A 290 8.81 -5.37 40.61
C ILE A 290 7.39 -5.17 41.15
N ASN A 291 6.70 -4.17 40.60
CA ASN A 291 5.38 -3.71 40.99
C ASN A 291 4.32 -4.06 39.94
N LEU A 292 3.07 -4.27 40.37
CA LEU A 292 1.93 -4.47 39.47
C LEU A 292 1.13 -3.17 39.33
N GLY A 293 1.07 -2.64 38.11
CA GLY A 293 0.56 -1.34 37.68
C GLY A 293 -0.95 -1.11 37.81
N THR A 294 -1.49 -1.34 39.00
CA THR A 294 -2.92 -1.27 39.31
C THR A 294 -3.43 0.16 39.52
N ALA A 295 -4.67 0.42 39.13
CA ALA A 295 -5.31 1.73 39.23
C ALA A 295 -5.34 2.25 40.68
N GLY A 296 -4.79 3.45 40.89
CA GLY A 296 -4.77 4.16 42.17
C GLY A 296 -3.74 3.63 43.18
N ALA A 297 -2.88 2.69 42.77
CA ALA A 297 -1.88 2.10 43.64
C ALA A 297 -0.89 3.12 44.20
N ASN A 298 -0.46 2.88 45.44
CA ASN A 298 0.56 3.64 46.15
C ASN A 298 1.73 2.72 46.51
N TYR A 299 2.83 2.76 45.76
CA TYR A 299 4.00 1.91 46.02
C TYR A 299 4.86 2.42 47.18
N GLY A 300 4.55 3.60 47.71
CA GLY A 300 4.96 4.02 49.05
C GLY A 300 6.17 4.96 49.14
N TRP A 301 6.96 5.19 48.07
CA TRP A 301 8.06 6.16 48.11
C TRP A 301 7.55 7.58 48.41
N LYS A 302 8.11 8.36 49.35
CA LYS A 302 9.31 8.14 50.21
C LYS A 302 8.97 7.77 51.66
N ALA A 303 7.78 7.20 51.91
CA ALA A 303 7.39 6.68 53.23
C ALA A 303 7.92 5.25 53.47
N TYR A 304 7.94 4.44 52.41
CA TYR A 304 8.45 3.07 52.37
C TYR A 304 9.46 2.90 51.22
N GLU A 305 10.32 1.90 51.36
CA GLU A 305 11.19 1.35 50.31
C GLU A 305 11.13 -0.18 50.51
N GLY A 306 10.53 -0.89 49.55
CA GLY A 306 10.16 -2.30 49.68
C GLY A 306 9.33 -2.59 50.95
N PRO A 307 9.67 -3.63 51.72
CA PRO A 307 8.99 -3.94 52.98
C PRO A 307 9.33 -2.98 54.14
N ASP A 308 10.31 -2.08 53.99
CA ASP A 308 10.87 -1.28 55.06
C ASP A 308 10.30 0.15 55.13
N VAL A 309 10.25 0.71 56.34
CA VAL A 309 9.83 2.09 56.59
C VAL A 309 11.02 3.03 56.38
N TYR A 310 11.04 3.72 55.24
CA TYR A 310 12.11 4.64 54.86
C TYR A 310 12.10 5.93 55.70
N SER A 311 10.92 6.51 55.95
CA SER A 311 10.77 7.78 56.67
C SER A 311 9.66 7.70 57.73
N PRO A 312 9.83 8.31 58.92
CA PRO A 312 8.79 8.34 59.97
C PRO A 312 7.58 9.22 59.63
N THR A 313 7.52 9.80 58.43
CA THR A 313 6.34 10.49 57.90
C THR A 313 5.28 9.48 57.45
N THR A 314 4.11 9.48 58.10
CA THR A 314 2.94 8.70 57.63
C THR A 314 2.55 9.08 56.20
N PRO A 315 2.11 8.12 55.36
CA PRO A 315 1.56 8.41 54.03
C PRO A 315 0.50 9.50 54.07
N VAL A 316 0.55 10.42 53.09
CA VAL A 316 -0.39 11.54 53.03
C VAL A 316 -1.80 10.98 52.80
N ASN A 317 -2.75 11.34 53.66
CA ASN A 317 -4.13 10.84 53.72
C ASN A 317 -4.36 9.42 54.26
N GLY A 318 -3.31 8.68 54.68
CA GLY A 318 -3.49 7.39 55.34
C GLY A 318 -4.03 6.28 54.44
N THR A 319 -3.75 6.34 53.13
CA THR A 319 -3.99 5.24 52.19
C THR A 319 -3.08 4.05 52.50
N SER A 320 -3.54 2.83 52.18
CA SER A 320 -2.72 1.62 52.25
C SER A 320 -1.65 1.63 51.17
N VAL A 321 -0.43 1.26 51.53
CA VAL A 321 0.65 1.00 50.57
C VAL A 321 0.39 -0.34 49.89
N THR A 322 0.53 -0.37 48.56
CA THR A 322 0.51 -1.57 47.74
C THR A 322 1.88 -2.24 47.85
N ALA A 323 1.93 -3.51 48.24
CA ALA A 323 3.19 -4.24 48.32
C ALA A 323 3.68 -4.61 46.90
N PRO A 324 4.99 -4.60 46.64
CA PRO A 324 5.54 -5.06 45.38
C PRO A 324 5.24 -6.55 45.16
N LEU A 325 5.10 -6.94 43.89
CA LEU A 325 4.93 -8.33 43.46
C LEU A 325 6.17 -9.16 43.84
N TYR A 326 7.34 -8.58 43.63
CA TYR A 326 8.63 -9.12 44.05
C TYR A 326 9.57 -7.98 44.45
N ALA A 327 10.35 -8.15 45.52
CA ALA A 327 11.36 -7.19 45.93
C ALA A 327 12.62 -7.91 46.42
N TYR A 328 13.80 -7.37 46.10
CA TYR A 328 15.08 -7.94 46.50
C TYR A 328 16.11 -6.88 46.88
N ASP A 329 17.06 -7.28 47.71
CA ASP A 329 18.08 -6.41 48.30
C ASP A 329 19.25 -6.18 47.32
N HIS A 330 19.49 -4.94 46.89
CA HIS A 330 20.60 -4.54 46.00
C HIS A 330 21.96 -4.40 46.69
N THR A 331 22.05 -4.50 48.02
CA THR A 331 23.34 -4.40 48.73
C THR A 331 24.31 -5.54 48.39
N VAL A 332 23.86 -6.57 47.66
CA VAL A 332 24.68 -7.60 47.01
C VAL A 332 25.30 -7.19 45.65
N GLY A 333 25.04 -5.97 45.18
CA GLY A 333 25.64 -5.41 43.95
C GLY A 333 24.82 -5.66 42.68
N ASN A 334 23.51 -5.82 42.81
CA ASN A 334 22.56 -6.04 41.73
C ASN A 334 21.64 -4.82 41.60
N SER A 335 21.39 -4.25 40.43
CA SER A 335 20.36 -3.22 40.23
C SER A 335 19.61 -3.41 38.91
N ILE A 336 18.27 -3.31 38.98
CA ILE A 336 17.35 -3.76 37.93
C ILE A 336 17.36 -2.82 36.72
N THR A 337 17.38 -3.37 35.50
CA THR A 337 17.23 -2.61 34.24
C THR A 337 15.78 -2.38 33.83
N GLY A 338 14.86 -3.03 34.54
CA GLY A 338 13.57 -3.42 34.00
C GLY A 338 13.63 -4.67 33.13
N GLY A 339 12.50 -4.97 32.49
CA GLY A 339 12.24 -6.27 31.88
C GLY A 339 11.08 -6.26 30.89
N TYR A 340 10.77 -7.44 30.36
CA TYR A 340 9.78 -7.66 29.33
C TYR A 340 8.97 -8.93 29.61
N VAL A 341 7.65 -8.90 29.38
CA VAL A 341 6.81 -10.11 29.47
C VAL A 341 6.94 -10.91 28.18
N TYR A 342 7.55 -12.09 28.24
CA TYR A 342 7.80 -12.93 27.07
C TYR A 342 6.49 -13.48 26.48
N ARG A 343 6.29 -13.28 25.17
CA ARG A 343 5.14 -13.78 24.40
C ARG A 343 5.52 -14.50 23.10
N GLY A 344 6.80 -14.87 22.93
CA GLY A 344 7.31 -15.55 21.75
C GLY A 344 7.20 -17.08 21.78
N PRO A 345 7.82 -17.78 20.83
CA PRO A 345 7.59 -19.21 20.54
C PRO A 345 8.14 -20.20 21.58
N SER A 346 8.72 -19.75 22.69
CA SER A 346 9.17 -20.65 23.76
C SER A 346 8.12 -20.79 24.85
N GLU A 347 7.33 -21.86 24.80
CA GLU A 347 6.40 -22.29 25.87
C GLU A 347 7.02 -22.17 27.27
N ALA A 348 8.25 -22.63 27.44
CA ALA A 348 8.98 -22.65 28.71
C ALA A 348 9.31 -21.26 29.26
N LEU A 349 9.12 -20.20 28.47
CA LEU A 349 9.20 -18.79 28.86
C LEU A 349 7.85 -18.07 28.78
N GLN A 350 6.83 -18.67 28.18
CA GLN A 350 5.53 -18.05 27.99
C GLN A 350 4.91 -17.66 29.33
N GLY A 351 4.26 -16.50 29.38
CA GLY A 351 3.73 -15.94 30.61
C GLY A 351 4.74 -15.16 31.47
N GLN A 352 6.06 -15.34 31.28
CA GLN A 352 7.05 -14.92 32.29
C GLN A 352 7.58 -13.49 32.07
N TYR A 353 7.77 -12.76 33.17
CA TYR A 353 8.45 -11.46 33.15
C TYR A 353 9.97 -11.65 33.22
N VAL A 354 10.65 -11.46 32.09
CA VAL A 354 12.10 -11.58 31.94
C VAL A 354 12.76 -10.25 32.26
N TYR A 355 13.74 -10.23 33.16
CA TYR A 355 14.39 -9.01 33.59
C TYR A 355 15.89 -9.21 33.83
N GLY A 356 16.63 -8.10 33.92
CA GLY A 356 18.08 -8.12 33.97
C GLY A 356 18.70 -7.05 34.87
N ASP A 357 20.01 -7.03 34.85
CA ASP A 357 20.82 -6.29 35.81
C ASP A 357 22.07 -5.67 35.14
N PHE A 358 22.17 -4.34 35.22
CA PHE A 358 23.22 -3.59 34.50
C PHE A 358 24.60 -3.64 35.16
N VAL A 359 24.69 -4.18 36.39
CA VAL A 359 25.93 -4.22 37.18
C VAL A 359 26.63 -5.57 37.04
N THR A 360 25.85 -6.65 36.96
CA THR A 360 26.32 -8.05 36.93
C THR A 360 26.09 -8.74 35.59
N GLY A 361 25.27 -8.18 34.70
CA GLY A 361 24.91 -8.79 33.41
C GLY A 361 24.03 -10.04 33.55
N LYS A 362 23.47 -10.28 34.74
CA LYS A 362 22.59 -11.42 35.02
C LYS A 362 21.20 -11.22 34.43
N ILE A 363 20.57 -12.33 34.07
CA ILE A 363 19.22 -12.39 33.49
C ILE A 363 18.39 -13.40 34.30
N TRP A 364 17.17 -13.02 34.63
CA TRP A 364 16.19 -13.83 35.35
C TRP A 364 14.83 -13.79 34.68
N SER A 365 13.95 -14.72 35.07
CA SER A 365 12.51 -14.57 34.91
C SER A 365 11.76 -14.66 36.23
N LEU A 366 10.58 -14.06 36.25
CA LEU A 366 9.56 -14.22 37.28
C LEU A 366 8.31 -14.86 36.65
N ALA A 367 8.01 -16.09 37.05
CA ALA A 367 6.83 -16.85 36.64
C ALA A 367 5.78 -16.88 37.76
N ARG A 368 4.50 -16.80 37.39
CA ARG A 368 3.39 -17.13 38.31
C ARG A 368 3.05 -18.61 38.12
N THR A 369 3.03 -19.37 39.22
CA THR A 369 2.60 -20.78 39.24
C THR A 369 1.43 -20.94 40.22
N GLU A 370 0.73 -22.08 40.18
CA GLU A 370 -0.29 -22.43 41.18
C GLU A 370 0.18 -22.28 42.64
N THR A 371 1.49 -22.47 42.88
CA THR A 371 2.09 -22.44 44.22
C THR A 371 2.62 -21.07 44.64
N GLY A 372 2.58 -20.07 43.74
CA GLY A 372 3.10 -18.72 43.94
C GLY A 372 4.14 -18.32 42.89
N LEU A 373 4.89 -17.26 43.17
CA LEU A 373 5.92 -16.74 42.28
C LEU A 373 7.20 -17.57 42.34
N VAL A 374 7.75 -17.91 41.17
CA VAL A 374 9.04 -18.58 41.00
C VAL A 374 9.98 -17.63 40.27
N ASN A 375 11.20 -17.47 40.82
CA ASN A 375 12.26 -16.67 40.20
C ASN A 375 13.40 -17.59 39.76
N THR A 376 13.78 -17.51 38.49
CA THR A 376 14.76 -18.40 37.85
C THR A 376 15.90 -17.60 37.24
N GLU A 377 17.17 -17.92 37.55
CA GLU A 377 18.33 -17.26 36.93
C GLU A 377 18.80 -18.03 35.68
N TRP A 378 18.91 -17.34 34.53
CA TRP A 378 19.27 -17.94 33.24
C TRP A 378 20.70 -17.66 32.77
N THR A 379 21.45 -16.82 33.48
CA THR A 379 22.77 -16.31 33.03
C THR A 379 23.74 -17.40 32.57
N THR A 380 23.68 -18.61 33.14
CA THR A 380 24.55 -19.74 32.76
C THR A 380 24.01 -20.63 31.63
N GLN A 381 22.76 -20.44 31.22
CA GLN A 381 22.13 -21.12 30.07
C GLN A 381 22.36 -20.32 28.78
N ILE A 382 22.48 -19.00 28.89
CA ILE A 382 22.70 -18.09 27.77
C ILE A 382 24.15 -18.20 27.28
N THR A 383 24.31 -18.57 26.00
CA THR A 383 25.62 -18.68 25.34
C THR A 383 25.68 -17.74 24.14
N PRO A 384 26.38 -16.59 24.24
CA PRO A 384 26.62 -15.70 23.11
C PRO A 384 27.46 -16.38 22.02
N ASN A 385 27.01 -16.26 20.76
CA ASN A 385 27.75 -16.79 19.61
C ASN A 385 29.07 -16.01 19.38
N VAL A 386 29.05 -14.69 19.57
CA VAL A 386 30.20 -13.78 19.50
C VAL A 386 29.98 -12.61 20.45
N GLY A 387 31.00 -12.19 21.20
CA GLY A 387 30.89 -11.09 22.17
C GLY A 387 30.47 -11.55 23.56
N THR A 388 29.96 -10.63 24.38
CA THR A 388 29.55 -10.88 25.77
C THR A 388 28.46 -9.90 26.17
N ILE A 389 27.38 -10.39 26.80
CA ILE A 389 26.36 -9.58 27.46
C ILE A 389 26.87 -9.26 28.86
N ASN A 390 27.14 -7.99 29.18
CA ASN A 390 27.75 -7.58 30.46
C ASN A 390 27.04 -6.40 31.13
N ARG A 391 26.46 -5.48 30.34
CA ARG A 391 25.88 -4.22 30.82
C ARG A 391 24.55 -3.98 30.13
N ILE A 392 23.61 -4.88 30.42
CA ILE A 392 22.24 -4.82 29.93
C ILE A 392 21.68 -3.40 30.16
N SER A 393 21.08 -2.81 29.14
CA SER A 393 20.33 -1.56 29.23
C SER A 393 18.83 -1.81 29.24
N SER A 394 18.36 -2.78 28.43
CA SER A 394 16.94 -3.16 28.39
C SER A 394 16.72 -4.49 27.63
N PHE A 395 15.46 -4.91 27.60
CA PHE A 395 14.93 -6.01 26.78
C PHE A 395 13.85 -5.45 25.84
N GLY A 396 13.51 -6.19 24.80
CA GLY A 396 12.35 -5.92 23.95
C GLY A 396 12.05 -7.12 23.05
N GLU A 397 11.00 -7.01 22.24
CA GLU A 397 10.62 -8.01 21.24
C GLU A 397 10.45 -7.41 19.84
N ASP A 398 10.46 -8.27 18.82
CA ASP A 398 9.86 -8.01 17.50
C ASP A 398 8.36 -8.34 17.51
N ALA A 399 7.67 -8.17 16.38
CA ALA A 399 6.24 -8.46 16.27
C ALA A 399 5.91 -9.93 16.60
N GLN A 400 6.80 -10.84 16.21
CA GLN A 400 6.74 -12.29 16.41
C GLN A 400 7.06 -12.73 17.86
N GLY A 401 7.36 -11.78 18.76
CA GLY A 401 7.63 -12.05 20.17
C GLY A 401 9.02 -12.61 20.48
N ASN A 402 9.96 -12.63 19.52
CA ASN A 402 11.34 -13.02 19.78
C ASN A 402 11.98 -12.07 20.78
N LEU A 403 12.65 -12.62 21.80
CA LEU A 403 13.26 -11.81 22.84
C LEU A 403 14.63 -11.28 22.42
N TYR A 404 14.85 -9.98 22.60
CA TYR A 404 16.15 -9.34 22.43
C TYR A 404 16.64 -8.72 23.74
N VAL A 405 17.96 -8.71 23.90
CA VAL A 405 18.66 -7.98 24.97
C VAL A 405 19.60 -6.92 24.37
N VAL A 406 19.55 -5.73 24.94
CA VAL A 406 20.34 -4.56 24.53
C VAL A 406 21.43 -4.32 25.57
N ASP A 407 22.66 -4.06 25.14
CA ASP A 407 23.80 -3.75 26.02
C ASP A 407 24.27 -2.29 25.83
N PHE A 408 24.51 -1.57 26.93
CA PHE A 408 25.02 -0.20 26.96
C PHE A 408 26.35 -0.02 26.21
N ASP A 409 27.14 -1.08 26.06
CA ASP A 409 28.42 -1.06 25.34
C ASP A 409 28.24 -1.08 23.80
N GLY A 410 27.00 -1.16 23.30
CA GLY A 410 26.64 -0.91 21.90
C GLY A 410 26.24 -2.15 21.09
N GLU A 411 25.97 -3.28 21.76
CA GLU A 411 25.61 -4.56 21.15
C GLU A 411 24.11 -4.88 21.36
N VAL A 412 23.50 -5.64 20.45
CA VAL A 412 22.14 -6.20 20.61
C VAL A 412 22.19 -7.70 20.26
N PHE A 413 21.52 -8.53 21.05
CA PHE A 413 21.44 -9.98 20.85
C PHE A 413 19.99 -10.45 20.82
N ARG A 414 19.62 -11.27 19.81
CA ARG A 414 18.42 -12.13 19.86
C ARG A 414 18.72 -13.29 20.80
N LEU A 415 17.84 -13.53 21.77
CA LEU A 415 17.87 -14.67 22.66
C LEU A 415 16.90 -15.71 22.09
N THR A 416 17.43 -16.85 21.66
CA THR A 416 16.65 -17.99 21.16
C THR A 416 16.64 -19.07 22.23
N PRO A 417 15.58 -19.17 23.06
CA PRO A 417 15.44 -20.27 24.01
C PRO A 417 15.18 -21.56 23.22
N GLN A 418 15.85 -22.65 23.58
CA GLN A 418 15.67 -23.90 22.86
C GLN A 418 14.51 -24.70 23.48
N GLY A 419 13.43 -24.88 22.72
CA GLY A 419 12.35 -25.79 23.07
C GLY A 419 12.81 -27.24 23.08
N THR A 420 12.53 -27.94 24.18
CA THR A 420 12.15 -29.36 24.13
C THR A 420 11.02 -29.50 25.13
N SER A 421 9.86 -28.98 24.77
CA SER A 421 8.63 -29.43 25.38
C SER A 421 8.48 -30.93 25.16
N VAL A 422 7.74 -31.56 26.06
CA VAL A 422 7.33 -32.98 25.96
C VAL A 422 5.85 -33.07 25.60
N ASP A 423 5.37 -31.99 25.01
CA ASP A 423 4.00 -31.75 24.62
C ASP A 423 3.65 -32.58 23.37
N GLN A 424 2.36 -32.70 23.06
CA GLN A 424 1.88 -33.62 22.01
C GLN A 424 0.65 -33.07 21.31
N ALA A 425 0.72 -32.92 19.98
CA ALA A 425 -0.38 -32.84 19.00
C ALA A 425 -1.80 -32.59 19.59
N ASP A 426 -2.16 -31.32 19.70
CA ASP A 426 -3.44 -30.84 20.22
C ASP A 426 -4.49 -30.60 19.12
N GLN A 427 -5.76 -30.48 19.55
CA GLN A 427 -6.84 -29.99 18.70
C GLN A 427 -7.49 -28.77 19.37
N VAL A 428 -7.27 -27.59 18.80
CA VAL A 428 -7.76 -26.33 19.37
C VAL A 428 -8.72 -25.64 18.41
N PHE A 429 -9.91 -25.35 18.90
CA PHE A 429 -10.93 -24.60 18.17
C PHE A 429 -11.18 -23.30 18.92
N GLY A 430 -11.06 -22.16 18.24
CA GLY A 430 -11.47 -20.84 18.73
C GLY A 430 -12.97 -20.83 18.98
N GLY A 431 -13.77 -20.50 17.97
CA GLY A 431 -15.21 -20.51 18.10
C GLY A 431 -15.86 -19.42 17.27
N ALA A 432 -16.38 -18.40 17.94
CA ALA A 432 -16.86 -17.20 17.26
C ALA A 432 -16.44 -15.97 18.07
N GLY A 433 -15.96 -14.94 17.39
CA GLY A 433 -15.29 -13.77 17.98
C GLY A 433 -13.78 -13.81 17.75
N ASP A 434 -13.10 -12.68 17.92
CA ASP A 434 -11.66 -12.57 17.58
C ASP A 434 -10.77 -13.25 18.64
N ASP A 435 -10.40 -14.49 18.39
CA ASP A 435 -9.72 -15.38 19.31
C ASP A 435 -8.19 -15.26 19.24
N SER A 436 -7.51 -15.88 20.20
CA SER A 436 -6.06 -15.99 20.24
C SER A 436 -5.64 -17.37 20.71
N VAL A 437 -5.20 -18.17 19.75
CA VAL A 437 -4.92 -19.60 19.87
C VAL A 437 -3.41 -19.85 19.74
N PHE A 438 -2.86 -20.57 20.70
CA PHE A 438 -1.47 -21.03 20.70
C PHE A 438 -1.48 -22.56 20.80
N GLY A 439 -0.96 -23.25 19.79
CA GLY A 439 -0.77 -24.71 19.77
C GLY A 439 0.19 -25.13 20.87
N GLY A 440 1.49 -25.15 20.58
CA GLY A 440 2.51 -25.47 21.57
C GLY A 440 3.69 -26.21 20.97
N GLY A 441 3.89 -27.42 21.47
CA GLY A 441 4.89 -28.34 20.95
C GLY A 441 4.21 -29.64 20.49
N GLY A 442 4.08 -29.83 19.18
CA GLY A 442 3.27 -30.91 18.66
C GLY A 442 3.05 -30.79 17.17
N ASP A 443 2.44 -31.80 16.57
CA ASP A 443 1.87 -31.66 15.22
C ASP A 443 0.39 -31.28 15.43
N ASP A 444 0.11 -30.00 15.68
CA ASP A 444 -1.17 -29.52 16.22
C ASP A 444 -2.22 -29.28 15.13
N THR A 445 -3.49 -29.17 15.53
CA THR A 445 -4.60 -28.75 14.65
C THR A 445 -5.34 -27.58 15.27
N LEU A 446 -5.20 -26.39 14.69
CA LEU A 446 -5.79 -25.14 15.16
C LEU A 446 -6.86 -24.67 14.15
N ALA A 447 -8.02 -24.23 14.63
CA ALA A 447 -9.07 -23.66 13.79
C ALA A 447 -9.75 -22.47 14.47
N GLY A 448 -9.81 -21.31 13.81
CA GLY A 448 -10.44 -20.09 14.31
C GLY A 448 -11.97 -20.20 14.26
N GLN A 449 -12.48 -20.21 13.02
CA GLN A 449 -13.87 -20.18 12.54
C GLN A 449 -14.40 -18.76 12.23
N ASP A 450 -15.29 -18.17 13.03
CA ASP A 450 -15.93 -16.88 12.70
C ASP A 450 -15.30 -15.74 13.54
N GLY A 451 -14.35 -14.95 13.03
CA GLY A 451 -13.65 -13.92 13.82
C GLY A 451 -12.41 -13.34 13.13
N ASN A 452 -11.76 -12.32 13.71
CA ASN A 452 -10.44 -11.84 13.26
C ASN A 452 -9.32 -12.44 14.14
N ASP A 453 -9.07 -13.72 13.93
CA ASP A 453 -8.37 -14.62 14.84
C ASP A 453 -6.84 -14.49 14.77
N ARG A 454 -6.18 -15.03 15.80
CA ARG A 454 -4.72 -15.09 15.89
C ARG A 454 -4.29 -16.50 16.25
N LEU A 455 -3.73 -17.22 15.29
CA LEU A 455 -3.37 -18.63 15.44
C LEU A 455 -1.87 -18.82 15.32
N TYR A 456 -1.26 -19.45 16.32
CA TYR A 456 0.17 -19.71 16.40
C TYR A 456 0.44 -21.19 16.70
N GLY A 457 0.94 -21.95 15.72
CA GLY A 457 1.36 -23.35 15.92
C GLY A 457 2.52 -23.45 16.92
N GLN A 458 3.62 -22.81 16.55
CA GLN A 458 4.93 -22.64 17.20
C GLN A 458 5.99 -23.71 16.89
N SER A 459 5.75 -25.01 17.12
CA SER A 459 6.82 -26.02 17.02
C SER A 459 6.35 -27.45 16.81
N GLY A 460 6.53 -27.91 15.58
CA GLY A 460 6.13 -29.21 15.04
C GLY A 460 5.31 -29.00 13.77
N ALA A 461 4.80 -30.07 13.13
CA ALA A 461 4.17 -29.94 11.81
C ALA A 461 2.67 -29.61 11.95
N ASP A 462 2.35 -28.32 11.94
CA ASP A 462 1.05 -27.81 12.37
C ASP A 462 0.04 -27.66 11.21
N GLN A 463 -1.24 -27.89 11.51
CA GLN A 463 -2.36 -27.57 10.61
C GLN A 463 -3.19 -26.42 11.20
N ILE A 464 -3.31 -25.31 10.48
CA ILE A 464 -3.92 -24.07 10.94
C ILE A 464 -4.97 -23.60 9.91
N ASP A 465 -6.17 -23.30 10.38
CA ASP A 465 -7.33 -22.88 9.59
C ASP A 465 -7.89 -21.59 10.24
N GLY A 466 -7.85 -20.45 9.55
CA GLY A 466 -8.39 -19.18 10.04
C GLY A 466 -9.91 -19.25 10.10
N GLY A 467 -10.54 -19.05 8.94
CA GLY A 467 -11.95 -19.30 8.72
C GLY A 467 -12.63 -18.18 7.95
N ALA A 468 -13.28 -17.27 8.67
CA ALA A 468 -14.02 -16.14 8.10
C ALA A 468 -13.84 -14.88 8.97
N GLY A 469 -13.16 -13.90 8.40
CA GLY A 469 -12.68 -12.67 9.04
C GLY A 469 -11.23 -12.42 8.66
N ASN A 470 -10.60 -11.37 9.20
CA ASN A 470 -9.25 -10.97 8.82
C ASN A 470 -8.22 -11.55 9.80
N ASP A 471 -7.66 -12.71 9.46
CA ASP A 471 -6.93 -13.58 10.36
C ASP A 471 -5.41 -13.37 10.31
N LEU A 472 -4.74 -13.73 11.42
CA LEU A 472 -3.29 -13.73 11.54
C LEU A 472 -2.80 -15.13 11.93
N LEU A 473 -2.21 -15.84 10.98
CA LEU A 473 -1.72 -17.21 11.13
C LEU A 473 -0.19 -17.26 11.14
N SER A 474 0.37 -18.13 11.98
CA SER A 474 1.80 -18.46 11.95
C SER A 474 2.02 -19.94 12.29
N GLY A 475 2.65 -20.68 11.38
CA GLY A 475 3.06 -22.07 11.60
C GLY A 475 4.15 -22.13 12.67
N GLY A 476 5.32 -21.58 12.33
CA GLY A 476 6.38 -21.22 13.27
C GLY A 476 7.64 -22.05 13.09
N GLY A 477 7.55 -23.38 13.13
CA GLY A 477 8.74 -24.22 13.13
C GLY A 477 8.45 -25.70 12.95
N GLY A 478 8.30 -26.14 11.71
CA GLY A 478 7.90 -27.49 11.36
C GLY A 478 7.92 -27.78 9.87
N THR A 479 6.73 -27.97 9.32
CA THR A 479 6.39 -28.27 7.92
C THR A 479 4.88 -28.11 7.85
N ASP A 480 4.45 -26.86 7.80
CA ASP A 480 3.15 -26.44 8.33
C ASP A 480 2.14 -26.25 7.19
N THR A 481 0.85 -26.31 7.50
CA THR A 481 -0.24 -26.12 6.53
C THR A 481 -1.21 -25.08 7.07
N LEU A 482 -1.20 -23.90 6.46
CA LEU A 482 -2.00 -22.73 6.83
C LEU A 482 -3.05 -22.46 5.75
N SER A 483 -4.28 -22.18 6.17
CA SER A 483 -5.38 -21.68 5.34
C SER A 483 -5.93 -20.41 5.98
N GLY A 484 -5.96 -19.28 5.28
CA GLY A 484 -6.62 -18.05 5.76
C GLY A 484 -8.13 -18.25 5.80
N GLY A 485 -8.75 -18.26 4.63
CA GLY A 485 -10.15 -18.62 4.44
C GLY A 485 -10.91 -17.59 3.64
N ALA A 486 -11.54 -16.63 4.32
CA ALA A 486 -12.31 -15.56 3.69
C ALA A 486 -12.23 -14.27 4.49
N GLY A 487 -11.46 -13.30 4.01
CA GLY A 487 -11.19 -12.04 4.68
C GLY A 487 -9.97 -11.35 4.09
N LEU A 488 -9.23 -10.59 4.90
CA LEU A 488 -7.94 -10.02 4.52
C LEU A 488 -6.88 -10.59 5.46
N ASP A 489 -6.32 -11.73 5.08
CA ASP A 489 -5.55 -12.60 5.94
C ASP A 489 -4.06 -12.33 5.87
N THR A 490 -3.34 -12.73 6.93
CA THR A 490 -1.88 -12.62 6.99
C THR A 490 -1.28 -13.92 7.52
N LEU A 491 -0.60 -14.65 6.64
CA LEU A 491 -0.03 -15.97 6.88
C LEU A 491 1.50 -15.93 6.89
N TYR A 492 2.10 -16.51 7.92
CA TYR A 492 3.55 -16.73 8.04
C TYR A 492 3.86 -18.23 8.17
N GLY A 493 4.68 -18.80 7.28
CA GLY A 493 5.16 -20.19 7.39
C GLY A 493 6.03 -20.37 8.63
N GLY A 494 7.32 -20.10 8.51
CA GLY A 494 8.27 -20.09 9.64
C GLY A 494 9.58 -20.79 9.32
N GLU A 495 10.03 -21.70 10.20
CA GLU A 495 11.14 -22.63 9.90
C GLU A 495 10.57 -23.97 9.40
N GLY A 496 10.48 -24.20 8.09
CA GLY A 496 9.87 -25.42 7.54
C GLY A 496 9.78 -25.41 6.01
N ASP A 497 9.45 -26.54 5.38
CA ASP A 497 8.99 -26.55 3.98
C ASP A 497 7.45 -26.44 4.03
N ASP A 498 6.91 -25.21 4.05
CA ASP A 498 5.53 -24.92 4.47
C ASP A 498 4.53 -24.81 3.31
N SER A 499 3.23 -24.84 3.61
CA SER A 499 2.12 -24.70 2.65
C SER A 499 1.11 -23.68 3.14
N LEU A 500 0.99 -22.55 2.44
CA LEU A 500 0.10 -21.43 2.73
C LEU A 500 -0.93 -21.28 1.61
N ASP A 501 -2.20 -21.12 1.98
CA ASP A 501 -3.35 -20.87 1.11
C ASP A 501 -4.09 -19.65 1.69
N GLY A 502 -4.15 -18.53 0.97
CA GLY A 502 -4.84 -17.31 1.44
C GLY A 502 -6.34 -17.54 1.48
N GLY A 503 -6.95 -17.61 0.30
CA GLY A 503 -8.34 -18.04 0.12
C GLY A 503 -9.16 -17.05 -0.70
N ILE A 504 -9.96 -16.21 -0.03
CA ILE A 504 -10.83 -15.21 -0.65
C ILE A 504 -10.61 -13.85 0.02
N GLY A 505 -10.01 -12.92 -0.74
CA GLY A 505 -9.77 -11.52 -0.38
C GLY A 505 -8.31 -11.12 -0.64
N ASP A 506 -7.94 -9.85 -0.38
CA ASP A 506 -6.59 -9.35 -0.67
C ASP A 506 -5.60 -9.75 0.45
N ASP A 507 -4.94 -10.89 0.32
CA ASP A 507 -4.19 -11.57 1.38
C ASP A 507 -2.69 -11.26 1.39
N ARG A 508 -2.01 -11.57 2.51
CA ARG A 508 -0.55 -11.49 2.65
C ARG A 508 0.06 -12.81 3.09
N LEU A 509 0.88 -13.42 2.22
CA LEU A 509 1.58 -14.67 2.48
C LEU A 509 3.11 -14.49 2.50
N GLU A 510 3.77 -15.08 3.52
CA GLU A 510 5.21 -15.03 3.70
C GLU A 510 5.77 -16.39 4.18
N GLY A 511 6.56 -17.07 3.35
CA GLY A 511 7.06 -18.44 3.64
C GLY A 511 8.08 -18.50 4.78
N GLN A 512 9.12 -17.68 4.69
CA GLN A 512 10.24 -17.50 5.63
C GLN A 512 11.47 -18.38 5.41
N LEU A 513 11.62 -19.54 6.06
CA LEU A 513 12.86 -20.35 6.01
C LEU A 513 12.60 -21.82 5.58
N GLY A 514 12.40 -22.04 4.28
CA GLY A 514 12.49 -23.36 3.66
C GLY A 514 12.05 -23.34 2.21
N ASN A 515 11.46 -24.42 1.70
CA ASN A 515 11.01 -24.48 0.29
C ASN A 515 9.49 -24.50 0.27
N ASP A 516 8.90 -23.31 0.25
CA ASP A 516 7.50 -23.10 0.62
C ASP A 516 6.57 -23.11 -0.59
N LEU A 517 5.30 -23.45 -0.36
CA LEU A 517 4.21 -23.32 -1.32
C LEU A 517 3.25 -22.23 -0.84
N LEU A 518 3.19 -21.11 -1.55
CA LEU A 518 2.28 -20.00 -1.30
C LEU A 518 1.24 -19.98 -2.43
N THR A 519 -0.04 -20.03 -2.08
CA THR A 519 -1.18 -19.83 -2.98
C THR A 519 -1.97 -18.64 -2.47
N GLY A 520 -2.12 -17.57 -3.25
CA GLY A 520 -2.92 -16.41 -2.88
C GLY A 520 -4.40 -16.79 -2.81
N GLY A 521 -5.06 -16.88 -3.97
CA GLY A 521 -6.43 -17.36 -4.07
C GLY A 521 -7.27 -16.53 -5.04
N ASP A 522 -8.44 -16.08 -4.57
CA ASP A 522 -9.28 -15.08 -5.24
C ASP A 522 -9.05 -13.72 -4.54
N GLY A 523 -8.20 -12.83 -5.07
CA GLY A 523 -7.71 -11.65 -4.34
C GLY A 523 -6.70 -10.80 -5.11
N ASN A 524 -6.26 -9.68 -4.54
CA ASN A 524 -5.07 -8.95 -5.02
C ASN A 524 -3.93 -9.15 -4.02
N ASP A 525 -3.28 -10.30 -4.11
CA ASP A 525 -2.50 -10.87 -3.02
C ASP A 525 -1.04 -10.40 -2.99
N PHE A 526 -0.42 -10.45 -1.81
CA PHE A 526 1.01 -10.19 -1.64
C PHE A 526 1.74 -11.47 -1.22
N LEU A 527 2.60 -12.00 -2.09
CA LEU A 527 3.35 -13.24 -1.88
C LEU A 527 4.86 -12.98 -1.82
N THR A 528 5.53 -13.53 -0.79
CA THR A 528 7.00 -13.55 -0.72
C THR A 528 7.54 -14.82 -0.04
N GLY A 529 8.30 -15.63 -0.79
CA GLY A 529 8.84 -16.89 -0.25
C GLY A 529 9.90 -16.70 0.84
N LEU A 530 10.84 -15.77 0.64
CA LEU A 530 12.03 -15.55 1.46
C LEU A 530 13.09 -16.66 1.31
N GLU A 531 13.68 -17.28 2.35
CA GLU A 531 14.89 -18.13 2.23
C GLU A 531 14.60 -19.58 1.79
N GLY A 532 14.36 -19.78 0.49
CA GLY A 532 14.68 -21.06 -0.15
C GLY A 532 14.25 -21.19 -1.60
N SER A 533 13.63 -22.31 -1.97
CA SER A 533 13.27 -22.63 -3.36
C SER A 533 11.75 -22.69 -3.48
N ASP A 534 11.13 -21.51 -3.47
CA ASP A 534 9.71 -21.38 -3.15
C ASP A 534 8.82 -21.51 -4.38
N THR A 535 7.54 -21.79 -4.20
CA THR A 535 6.52 -21.79 -5.24
C THR A 535 5.44 -20.79 -4.86
N MET A 536 5.41 -19.66 -5.54
CA MET A 536 4.41 -18.60 -5.37
C MET A 536 3.44 -18.66 -6.55
N LEU A 537 2.17 -18.89 -6.23
CA LEU A 537 1.04 -18.92 -7.14
C LEU A 537 0.09 -17.81 -6.68
N GLY A 538 -0.10 -16.75 -7.47
CA GLY A 538 -1.04 -15.68 -7.14
C GLY A 538 -2.47 -16.21 -7.11
N GLY A 539 -3.10 -16.33 -8.28
CA GLY A 539 -4.40 -16.97 -8.43
C GLY A 539 -5.28 -16.24 -9.41
N ALA A 540 -6.27 -15.52 -8.89
CA ALA A 540 -7.20 -14.69 -9.64
C ALA A 540 -7.33 -13.31 -9.01
N GLY A 541 -6.91 -12.29 -9.77
CA GLY A 541 -6.87 -10.89 -9.38
C GLY A 541 -5.52 -10.27 -9.75
N ASN A 542 -5.06 -9.22 -9.06
CA ASN A 542 -3.86 -8.48 -9.50
C ASN A 542 -2.74 -8.61 -8.46
N ASP A 543 -1.96 -9.69 -8.57
CA ASP A 543 -1.10 -10.14 -7.48
C ASP A 543 0.29 -9.49 -7.48
N GLN A 544 0.95 -9.53 -6.32
CA GLN A 544 2.28 -8.96 -6.08
C GLN A 544 3.25 -10.03 -5.58
N LEU A 545 4.09 -10.55 -6.49
CA LEU A 545 4.99 -11.68 -6.22
C LEU A 545 6.46 -11.23 -6.10
N TYR A 546 7.08 -11.43 -4.93
CA TYR A 546 8.35 -10.79 -4.56
C TYR A 546 9.48 -11.83 -4.34
N SER A 547 10.51 -11.79 -5.20
CA SER A 547 11.66 -12.70 -5.19
C SER A 547 13.01 -11.96 -5.10
N PHE A 548 13.88 -12.42 -4.19
CA PHE A 548 15.12 -11.72 -3.81
C PHE A 548 16.41 -12.56 -3.99
N VAL A 549 17.57 -11.90 -3.92
CA VAL A 549 18.87 -12.55 -4.11
C VAL A 549 19.35 -13.25 -2.85
N GLY A 550 19.76 -14.52 -2.99
CA GLY A 550 20.39 -15.30 -1.91
C GLY A 550 19.53 -16.46 -1.38
N GLN A 551 18.27 -16.52 -1.83
CA GLN A 551 17.23 -17.41 -1.35
C GLN A 551 17.33 -18.81 -1.95
N GLY A 552 17.09 -18.90 -3.26
CA GLY A 552 17.17 -20.10 -4.06
C GLY A 552 16.51 -19.88 -5.43
N PRO A 553 16.24 -20.94 -6.19
CA PRO A 553 15.46 -20.88 -7.42
C PRO A 553 13.96 -21.03 -7.14
N ASP A 554 13.20 -19.95 -7.32
CA ASP A 554 11.77 -19.91 -7.05
C ASP A 554 10.93 -20.31 -8.28
N VAL A 555 9.64 -20.58 -8.09
CA VAL A 555 8.62 -20.66 -9.12
C VAL A 555 7.64 -19.52 -8.88
N ILE A 556 7.41 -18.70 -9.90
CA ILE A 556 6.55 -17.52 -9.89
C ILE A 556 5.49 -17.71 -10.99
N ASP A 557 4.23 -17.80 -10.59
CA ASP A 557 3.05 -17.82 -11.46
C ASP A 557 2.10 -16.78 -10.86
N GLY A 558 1.78 -15.70 -11.58
CA GLY A 558 0.73 -14.76 -11.14
C GLY A 558 -0.62 -15.48 -11.23
N GLY A 559 -1.24 -15.46 -12.40
CA GLY A 559 -2.26 -16.46 -12.74
C GLY A 559 -3.25 -15.96 -13.78
N ALA A 560 -4.39 -15.50 -13.32
CA ALA A 560 -5.38 -14.78 -14.10
C ALA A 560 -5.27 -13.27 -13.86
N ASP A 561 -5.89 -12.48 -14.73
CA ASP A 561 -5.95 -11.02 -14.66
C ASP A 561 -4.61 -10.29 -14.92
N THR A 562 -3.97 -9.62 -13.96
CA THR A 562 -2.81 -8.74 -14.25
C THR A 562 -1.82 -8.65 -13.09
N ASP A 563 -0.71 -9.36 -13.24
CA ASP A 563 0.19 -9.61 -12.12
C ASP A 563 1.50 -8.83 -12.17
N TYR A 564 1.97 -8.46 -10.97
CA TYR A 564 3.21 -7.73 -10.74
C TYR A 564 4.28 -8.62 -10.08
N ALA A 565 5.45 -8.72 -10.72
CA ALA A 565 6.62 -9.35 -10.11
C ALA A 565 7.72 -8.34 -9.74
N LEU A 566 8.25 -8.43 -8.51
CA LEU A 566 9.52 -7.83 -8.12
C LEU A 566 10.62 -8.90 -8.10
N ILE A 567 11.51 -8.88 -9.10
CA ILE A 567 12.63 -9.82 -9.21
C ILE A 567 13.95 -9.08 -9.00
N SER A 568 14.61 -9.33 -7.87
CA SER A 568 15.87 -8.68 -7.49
C SER A 568 17.04 -9.67 -7.40
N ARG A 569 18.11 -9.40 -8.15
CA ARG A 569 19.27 -10.27 -8.37
C ARG A 569 20.62 -9.53 -8.25
N THR A 570 20.60 -8.33 -7.66
CA THR A 570 21.69 -7.30 -7.53
C THR A 570 23.13 -7.73 -7.21
N ASN A 571 23.39 -8.94 -6.72
CA ASN A 571 24.74 -9.42 -6.38
C ASN A 571 25.16 -10.70 -7.14
N LEU A 572 24.32 -11.24 -8.02
CA LEU A 572 24.65 -12.41 -8.83
C LEU A 572 25.63 -12.05 -9.96
N THR A 573 26.55 -12.95 -10.28
CA THR A 573 27.51 -12.80 -11.39
C THR A 573 27.15 -13.65 -12.61
N THR A 574 25.95 -14.23 -12.60
CA THR A 574 25.42 -15.08 -13.68
C THR A 574 24.64 -14.18 -14.63
N SER A 575 24.72 -14.43 -15.94
CA SER A 575 23.81 -13.82 -16.92
C SER A 575 22.41 -14.37 -16.73
N LEU A 576 21.43 -13.48 -16.62
CA LEU A 576 20.01 -13.84 -16.52
C LEU A 576 19.27 -13.59 -17.83
N THR A 577 18.13 -14.25 -18.04
CA THR A 577 17.31 -14.10 -19.25
C THR A 577 15.83 -14.27 -18.94
N LEU A 578 15.02 -13.25 -19.22
CA LEU A 578 13.56 -13.26 -19.10
C LEU A 578 12.95 -12.58 -20.32
N ASP A 579 11.82 -13.09 -20.81
CA ASP A 579 11.10 -12.49 -21.92
C ASP A 579 9.60 -12.72 -21.74
N LEU A 580 8.92 -11.77 -21.11
CA LEU A 580 7.47 -11.86 -20.82
C LEU A 580 6.61 -11.79 -22.09
N SER A 581 7.17 -11.41 -23.25
CA SER A 581 6.48 -11.49 -24.54
C SER A 581 6.31 -12.92 -25.05
N LEU A 582 6.96 -13.91 -24.42
CA LEU A 582 6.89 -15.32 -24.79
C LEU A 582 5.90 -16.09 -23.91
N ALA A 583 4.90 -16.70 -24.55
CA ALA A 583 3.91 -17.51 -23.85
C ALA A 583 4.50 -18.74 -23.13
N GLY A 584 4.14 -18.90 -21.86
CA GLY A 584 4.49 -20.03 -20.99
C GLY A 584 5.78 -19.83 -20.18
N THR A 585 6.06 -20.76 -19.28
CA THR A 585 7.11 -20.66 -18.27
C THR A 585 8.52 -20.44 -18.85
N GLN A 586 9.15 -19.34 -18.45
CA GLN A 586 10.54 -18.98 -18.71
C GLN A 586 11.45 -19.43 -17.54
N ASP A 587 12.72 -19.72 -17.82
CA ASP A 587 13.77 -19.98 -16.82
C ASP A 587 14.74 -18.79 -16.83
N LEU A 588 14.83 -18.09 -15.71
CA LEU A 588 15.64 -16.88 -15.54
C LEU A 588 17.15 -17.13 -15.72
N GLY A 589 17.59 -18.39 -15.65
CA GLY A 589 18.99 -18.82 -15.83
C GLY A 589 19.75 -19.06 -14.52
N ASP A 590 19.20 -18.66 -13.38
CA ASP A 590 19.61 -19.11 -12.04
C ASP A 590 18.79 -20.33 -11.53
N GLY A 591 17.75 -20.72 -12.28
CA GLY A 591 16.80 -21.77 -11.95
C GLY A 591 15.42 -21.26 -11.57
N THR A 592 15.25 -19.94 -11.35
CA THR A 592 13.95 -19.31 -11.10
C THR A 592 13.05 -19.50 -12.33
N LEU A 593 11.83 -19.98 -12.14
CA LEU A 593 10.82 -20.12 -13.18
C LEU A 593 9.79 -19.00 -13.07
N VAL A 594 9.41 -18.39 -14.19
CA VAL A 594 8.45 -17.27 -14.24
C VAL A 594 7.41 -17.52 -15.34
N THR A 595 6.14 -17.35 -15.05
CA THR A 595 5.01 -17.40 -15.99
C THR A 595 3.90 -16.46 -15.51
N SER A 596 3.00 -16.05 -16.41
CA SER A 596 1.77 -15.33 -16.05
C SER A 596 2.09 -14.07 -15.23
N ILE A 597 2.89 -13.16 -15.80
CA ILE A 597 3.28 -11.88 -15.19
C ILE A 597 3.22 -10.82 -16.29
N GLU A 598 2.48 -9.76 -16.05
CA GLU A 598 2.17 -8.70 -17.01
C GLU A 598 2.90 -7.39 -16.70
N GLN A 599 3.33 -7.19 -15.44
CA GLN A 599 4.14 -6.07 -14.98
C GLN A 599 5.38 -6.55 -14.19
N LEU A 600 6.53 -5.92 -14.42
CA LEU A 600 7.82 -6.35 -13.91
C LEU A 600 8.65 -5.18 -13.35
N THR A 601 9.08 -5.31 -12.10
CA THR A 601 10.29 -4.62 -11.62
C THR A 601 11.45 -5.60 -11.57
N TYR A 602 12.44 -5.40 -12.44
CA TYR A 602 13.65 -6.21 -12.52
C TYR A 602 14.88 -5.45 -12.04
N ARG A 603 15.67 -6.05 -11.14
CA ARG A 603 16.97 -5.51 -10.70
C ARG A 603 18.07 -6.55 -10.89
N GLY A 604 18.72 -6.50 -12.05
CA GLY A 604 19.77 -7.40 -12.52
C GLY A 604 21.06 -7.38 -11.71
N GLY A 605 22.02 -8.21 -12.12
CA GLY A 605 23.21 -8.53 -11.34
C GLY A 605 24.48 -7.77 -11.74
N LEU A 606 25.59 -8.53 -11.71
CA LEU A 606 26.91 -8.22 -12.27
C LEU A 606 27.15 -9.05 -13.55
N GLY A 607 26.05 -9.44 -14.22
CA GLY A 607 25.99 -10.46 -15.26
C GLY A 607 26.18 -9.89 -16.67
N VAL A 608 25.41 -10.47 -17.60
CA VAL A 608 25.10 -9.90 -18.91
C VAL A 608 23.65 -10.33 -19.13
N ASP A 609 22.73 -9.48 -18.73
CA ASP A 609 21.34 -9.83 -18.53
C ASP A 609 20.52 -9.50 -19.79
N ARG A 610 19.45 -10.25 -20.03
CA ARG A 610 18.58 -10.11 -21.21
C ARG A 610 17.12 -10.17 -20.76
N VAL A 611 16.52 -9.02 -20.50
CA VAL A 611 15.18 -8.93 -19.94
C VAL A 611 14.27 -8.15 -20.87
N SER A 612 13.15 -8.77 -21.23
CA SER A 612 12.00 -8.08 -21.82
C SER A 612 10.85 -8.07 -20.81
N GLY A 613 10.33 -6.86 -20.62
CA GLY A 613 9.09 -6.55 -19.94
C GLY A 613 7.82 -7.03 -20.66
N GLY A 614 6.69 -6.65 -20.09
CA GLY A 614 5.33 -7.05 -20.44
C GLY A 614 4.64 -6.09 -21.41
N ALA A 615 3.38 -5.75 -21.13
CA ALA A 615 2.59 -4.78 -21.91
C ALA A 615 2.09 -3.61 -21.04
N LEU A 616 2.66 -3.48 -19.85
CA LEU A 616 2.36 -2.50 -18.81
C LEU A 616 3.66 -1.83 -18.34
N ALA A 617 3.53 -0.75 -17.58
CA ALA A 617 4.67 0.10 -17.20
C ALA A 617 5.69 -0.62 -16.28
N ASP A 618 6.87 -0.93 -16.79
CA ASP A 618 7.90 -1.73 -16.11
C ASP A 618 9.06 -0.88 -15.52
N ASP A 619 9.78 -1.39 -14.51
CA ASP A 619 11.04 -0.81 -13.98
C ASP A 619 12.19 -1.80 -14.14
N LEU A 620 12.96 -1.66 -15.22
CA LEU A 620 14.02 -2.58 -15.62
C LEU A 620 15.40 -1.96 -15.38
N SER A 621 16.21 -2.58 -14.50
CA SER A 621 17.60 -2.17 -14.29
C SER A 621 18.59 -3.33 -14.41
N GLY A 622 19.66 -3.14 -15.20
CA GLY A 622 20.72 -4.14 -15.44
C GLY A 622 21.78 -4.21 -14.34
N ASN A 623 22.03 -3.07 -13.68
CA ASN A 623 23.10 -2.81 -12.72
C ASN A 623 24.51 -2.80 -13.29
N ALA A 624 25.11 -3.95 -13.61
CA ALA A 624 26.46 -3.99 -14.17
C ALA A 624 26.62 -5.18 -15.12
N GLY A 625 26.94 -4.88 -16.38
CA GLY A 625 26.96 -5.91 -17.40
C GLY A 625 27.16 -5.32 -18.79
N ASN A 626 26.51 -5.93 -19.76
CA ASN A 626 26.43 -5.46 -21.15
C ASN A 626 24.99 -5.76 -21.57
N ASP A 627 24.07 -5.15 -20.84
CA ASP A 627 22.74 -5.70 -20.61
C ASP A 627 21.79 -5.36 -21.76
N SER A 628 20.70 -6.10 -21.87
CA SER A 628 19.74 -5.98 -22.95
C SER A 628 18.35 -5.91 -22.33
N LEU A 629 17.85 -4.68 -22.12
CA LEU A 629 16.57 -4.40 -21.49
C LEU A 629 15.58 -3.92 -22.56
N SER A 630 14.34 -4.40 -22.51
CA SER A 630 13.25 -4.01 -23.41
C SER A 630 11.98 -3.80 -22.59
N GLY A 631 11.35 -2.63 -22.65
CA GLY A 631 10.07 -2.35 -22.00
C GLY A 631 8.88 -2.98 -22.72
N GLN A 632 8.90 -2.92 -24.06
CA GLN A 632 7.90 -3.40 -25.03
C GLN A 632 6.66 -2.50 -25.16
N GLY A 633 5.88 -2.33 -24.09
CA GLY A 633 4.68 -1.50 -24.12
C GLY A 633 4.24 -1.16 -22.70
N GLY A 634 3.81 0.07 -22.49
CA GLY A 634 3.78 0.65 -21.15
C GLY A 634 4.51 1.99 -21.15
N ASN A 635 4.55 2.65 -19.99
CA ASN A 635 5.37 3.86 -19.80
C ASN A 635 6.57 3.46 -18.94
N ASP A 636 7.60 2.89 -19.57
CA ASP A 636 8.60 2.05 -18.92
C ASP A 636 9.76 2.88 -18.36
N THR A 637 10.45 2.35 -17.34
CA THR A 637 11.70 2.92 -16.82
C THR A 637 12.87 1.97 -17.03
N LEU A 638 13.88 2.40 -17.78
CA LEU A 638 15.04 1.56 -18.13
C LEU A 638 16.35 2.19 -17.64
N ASP A 639 17.15 1.44 -16.86
CA ASP A 639 18.48 1.84 -16.37
C ASP A 639 19.50 0.70 -16.49
N GLY A 640 20.25 0.65 -17.60
CA GLY A 640 21.29 -0.35 -17.84
C GLY A 640 22.37 -0.40 -16.75
N GLY A 641 22.68 0.76 -16.16
CA GLY A 641 23.67 0.88 -15.09
C GLY A 641 25.09 1.07 -15.61
N ALA A 642 25.94 0.05 -15.47
CA ALA A 642 27.37 0.15 -15.69
C ALA A 642 27.89 -0.87 -16.72
N GLY A 643 28.07 -0.41 -17.97
CA GLY A 643 28.74 -1.19 -19.00
C GLY A 643 28.59 -0.65 -20.41
N VAL A 644 28.05 -1.49 -21.30
CA VAL A 644 27.71 -1.13 -22.68
C VAL A 644 26.42 -1.85 -23.03
N ASP A 645 25.32 -1.15 -22.82
CA ASP A 645 23.99 -1.74 -22.70
C ASP A 645 23.16 -1.54 -23.97
N THR A 646 22.02 -2.21 -24.04
CA THR A 646 20.99 -2.04 -25.07
C THR A 646 19.67 -1.81 -24.36
N LEU A 647 19.12 -0.61 -24.48
CA LEU A 647 17.90 -0.16 -23.83
C LEU A 647 16.87 0.15 -24.91
N LEU A 648 15.81 -0.65 -24.95
CA LEU A 648 14.69 -0.50 -25.86
C LEU A 648 13.47 -0.11 -25.02
N GLY A 649 12.90 1.09 -25.21
CA GLY A 649 11.66 1.48 -24.55
C GLY A 649 10.51 0.61 -25.05
N GLY A 650 9.71 1.13 -25.98
CA GLY A 650 8.74 0.32 -26.69
C GLY A 650 7.59 1.13 -27.24
N ALA A 651 6.44 1.02 -26.58
CA ALA A 651 5.21 1.70 -26.96
C ALA A 651 4.53 2.34 -25.75
N GLY A 652 4.82 3.62 -25.54
CA GLY A 652 4.28 4.50 -24.51
C GLY A 652 5.27 5.62 -24.21
N ASP A 653 5.03 6.39 -23.14
CA ASP A 653 5.86 7.54 -22.77
C ASP A 653 7.01 7.10 -21.83
N ASP A 654 8.11 6.60 -22.42
CA ASP A 654 9.17 5.90 -21.68
C ASP A 654 10.18 6.83 -20.98
N THR A 655 10.83 6.34 -19.91
CA THR A 655 11.91 7.02 -19.19
C THR A 655 13.21 6.20 -19.20
N ILE A 656 14.18 6.62 -20.01
CA ILE A 656 15.49 5.96 -20.11
C ILE A 656 16.51 6.72 -19.28
N VAL A 657 17.18 6.05 -18.35
CA VAL A 657 18.15 6.63 -17.39
C VAL A 657 19.58 6.33 -17.83
N VAL A 658 20.39 7.38 -17.93
CA VAL A 658 21.83 7.29 -18.24
C VAL A 658 22.62 7.95 -17.10
N ARG A 659 23.55 7.19 -16.50
CA ARG A 659 24.33 7.63 -15.33
C ARG A 659 25.69 8.21 -15.74
N GLY A 660 26.00 9.42 -15.24
CA GLY A 660 27.21 10.15 -15.61
C GLY A 660 28.50 9.56 -15.01
N GLY A 661 29.34 8.94 -15.86
CA GLY A 661 30.69 8.48 -15.48
C GLY A 661 31.18 7.24 -16.21
N GLU A 662 30.26 6.47 -16.80
CA GLU A 662 30.52 5.25 -17.57
C GLU A 662 31.00 5.53 -19.00
N ALA A 663 31.49 4.49 -19.69
CA ALA A 663 32.21 4.61 -20.95
C ALA A 663 31.32 4.64 -22.22
N LEU A 664 30.27 5.46 -22.21
CA LEU A 664 29.65 6.12 -23.38
C LEU A 664 29.47 5.26 -24.66
N SER A 665 28.83 4.09 -24.57
CA SER A 665 28.55 3.28 -25.79
C SER A 665 27.22 2.52 -25.80
N ASP A 666 26.27 2.89 -24.94
CA ASP A 666 24.96 2.25 -24.85
C ASP A 666 24.13 2.48 -26.13
N LEU A 667 23.42 1.44 -26.55
CA LEU A 667 22.48 1.46 -27.66
C LEU A 667 21.09 1.75 -27.11
N ILE A 668 20.61 2.97 -27.33
CA ILE A 668 19.29 3.41 -26.86
C ILE A 668 18.35 3.58 -28.05
N ASP A 669 17.18 2.94 -27.97
CA ASP A 669 16.02 3.17 -28.84
C ASP A 669 14.80 3.35 -27.93
N ALA A 670 14.14 4.50 -27.97
CA ALA A 670 12.99 4.74 -27.11
C ALA A 670 11.68 4.16 -27.69
N GLY A 671 11.66 3.82 -28.98
CA GLY A 671 10.43 3.33 -29.61
C GLY A 671 9.43 4.44 -29.93
N THR A 672 8.16 4.27 -29.54
CA THR A 672 7.06 5.15 -29.95
C THR A 672 6.28 5.72 -28.75
N GLY A 673 6.39 7.04 -28.57
CA GLY A 673 5.61 7.81 -27.60
C GLY A 673 6.19 9.21 -27.40
N THR A 674 6.16 9.70 -26.16
CA THR A 674 6.75 10.98 -25.72
C THR A 674 7.85 10.72 -24.69
N ASP A 675 9.01 10.29 -25.17
CA ASP A 675 10.01 9.67 -24.31
C ASP A 675 10.95 10.68 -23.62
N THR A 676 11.33 10.35 -22.40
CA THR A 676 12.19 11.13 -21.51
C THR A 676 13.56 10.45 -21.35
N LEU A 677 14.61 11.08 -21.88
CA LEU A 677 15.99 10.68 -21.60
C LEU A 677 16.50 11.43 -20.35
N LYS A 678 16.59 10.71 -19.22
CA LYS A 678 17.08 11.24 -17.94
C LYS A 678 18.59 11.06 -17.81
N VAL A 679 19.30 12.13 -17.45
CA VAL A 679 20.76 12.11 -17.24
C VAL A 679 21.10 12.49 -15.81
N ASP A 680 21.45 11.50 -14.99
CA ASP A 680 21.83 11.71 -13.59
C ASP A 680 23.34 11.81 -13.42
N GLY A 681 23.82 12.95 -12.91
CA GLY A 681 25.23 13.20 -12.59
C GLY A 681 25.88 14.29 -13.45
N ALA A 682 26.42 15.33 -12.80
CA ALA A 682 26.89 16.53 -13.48
C ALA A 682 28.26 16.39 -14.18
N ALA A 683 28.24 15.83 -15.39
CA ALA A 683 29.21 16.05 -16.47
C ALA A 683 28.46 16.11 -17.81
N ASP A 684 28.98 16.80 -18.81
CA ASP A 684 28.26 17.01 -20.08
C ASP A 684 27.95 15.67 -20.78
N LEU A 685 26.67 15.43 -21.09
CA LEU A 685 26.20 14.21 -21.77
C LEU A 685 26.88 14.08 -23.14
N THR A 686 27.51 12.94 -23.39
CA THR A 686 28.20 12.67 -24.66
C THR A 686 27.47 11.55 -25.41
N LEU A 687 26.53 11.91 -26.28
CA LEU A 687 25.79 10.96 -27.11
C LEU A 687 26.66 10.47 -28.28
N SER A 688 27.06 9.19 -28.25
CA SER A 688 27.90 8.57 -29.29
C SER A 688 27.09 7.81 -30.37
N SER A 689 25.84 7.45 -30.07
CA SER A 689 24.92 6.81 -31.01
C SER A 689 23.45 7.08 -30.65
N PHE A 690 22.91 8.19 -31.14
CA PHE A 690 21.46 8.40 -31.19
C PHE A 690 20.93 7.82 -32.51
N ASN A 691 19.91 6.95 -32.44
CA ASN A 691 19.26 6.36 -33.61
C ASN A 691 17.74 6.32 -33.41
N ALA A 692 17.18 7.46 -32.98
CA ALA A 692 15.75 7.59 -32.68
C ALA A 692 14.90 7.47 -33.95
N LEU A 693 14.15 6.37 -34.04
CA LEU A 693 13.03 6.24 -34.97
C LEU A 693 11.75 6.63 -34.23
N THR A 694 11.18 7.78 -34.62
CA THR A 694 9.76 8.13 -34.44
C THR A 694 9.21 8.58 -33.07
N SER A 695 9.94 9.38 -32.30
CA SER A 695 9.37 10.12 -31.15
C SER A 695 10.00 11.50 -30.87
N SER A 696 9.33 12.32 -30.06
CA SER A 696 9.79 13.66 -29.66
C SER A 696 10.46 13.64 -28.28
N ILE A 697 11.77 13.44 -28.26
CA ILE A 697 12.55 13.32 -27.01
C ILE A 697 12.78 14.70 -26.36
N GLU A 698 12.27 14.91 -25.14
CA GLU A 698 12.48 16.15 -24.37
C GLU A 698 13.73 16.06 -23.49
N VAL A 699 14.84 16.66 -23.96
CA VAL A 699 16.12 16.67 -23.22
C VAL A 699 16.14 17.77 -22.15
N TRP A 700 15.92 17.39 -20.88
CA TRP A 700 16.02 18.32 -19.75
C TRP A 700 17.48 18.62 -19.39
N SER A 701 17.98 19.80 -19.78
CA SER A 701 19.19 20.39 -19.18
C SER A 701 19.04 21.91 -18.95
N GLY A 702 19.80 22.45 -17.99
CA GLY A 702 19.62 23.83 -17.53
C GLY A 702 20.18 24.92 -18.45
N ASN A 703 19.33 25.87 -18.83
CA ASN A 703 19.67 27.23 -19.32
C ASN A 703 20.48 27.41 -20.62
N ASN A 704 20.88 26.36 -21.35
CA ASN A 704 21.48 26.49 -22.69
C ASN A 704 20.71 25.65 -23.72
N LYS A 705 20.29 26.27 -24.83
CA LYS A 705 19.60 25.59 -25.93
C LYS A 705 20.59 25.16 -27.02
N GLY A 706 20.99 23.89 -27.03
CA GLY A 706 21.78 23.27 -28.10
C GLY A 706 22.42 21.95 -27.69
N LEU A 707 22.63 21.07 -28.67
CA LEU A 707 23.43 19.84 -28.52
C LEU A 707 24.91 20.18 -28.72
N VAL A 708 25.79 19.72 -27.83
CA VAL A 708 27.24 20.03 -27.89
C VAL A 708 28.06 18.75 -27.79
N GLY A 709 29.01 18.59 -28.70
CA GLY A 709 29.96 17.49 -28.76
C GLY A 709 31.21 17.71 -27.91
N THR A 710 32.24 16.92 -28.20
CA THR A 710 33.46 16.76 -27.40
C THR A 710 34.71 16.99 -28.24
N GLY A 711 35.89 16.79 -27.64
CA GLY A 711 37.18 16.85 -28.34
C GLY A 711 37.57 15.56 -29.09
N GLY A 712 36.61 14.76 -29.52
CA GLY A 712 36.80 13.51 -30.27
C GLY A 712 35.59 13.18 -31.14
N ALA A 713 35.74 12.22 -32.05
CA ALA A 713 34.74 11.92 -33.09
C ALA A 713 33.33 11.60 -32.52
N ASN A 714 32.33 12.38 -32.91
CA ASN A 714 30.93 12.27 -32.46
C ASN A 714 29.96 12.00 -33.63
N ARG A 715 28.81 11.37 -33.34
CA ARG A 715 27.70 11.21 -34.30
C ARG A 715 26.40 11.75 -33.70
N PHE A 716 25.81 12.72 -34.39
CA PHE A 716 24.47 13.25 -34.14
C PHE A 716 23.57 12.89 -35.32
N ASP A 717 22.39 12.34 -35.07
CA ASP A 717 21.38 12.04 -36.09
C ASP A 717 20.01 12.50 -35.60
N LEU A 718 19.45 13.48 -36.30
CA LEU A 718 18.22 14.18 -35.95
C LEU A 718 17.11 13.95 -37.00
N SER A 719 17.36 13.04 -37.95
CA SER A 719 16.51 12.82 -39.12
C SER A 719 15.09 12.32 -38.78
N GLY A 720 14.89 11.78 -37.58
CA GLY A 720 13.56 11.38 -37.05
C GLY A 720 12.68 12.53 -36.53
N LEU A 721 13.21 13.75 -36.35
CA LEU A 721 12.47 14.86 -35.73
C LEU A 721 11.54 15.57 -36.73
N THR A 722 10.23 15.44 -36.50
CA THR A 722 9.16 15.96 -37.39
C THR A 722 8.59 17.33 -36.99
N SER A 723 8.85 17.80 -35.77
CA SER A 723 8.34 19.09 -35.26
C SER A 723 9.23 19.65 -34.14
N VAL A 724 10.03 20.69 -34.43
CA VAL A 724 10.89 21.35 -33.44
C VAL A 724 10.41 22.78 -33.12
N VAL A 725 10.17 23.08 -31.85
CA VAL A 725 9.70 24.41 -31.40
C VAL A 725 10.89 25.36 -31.14
N GLY A 726 11.53 25.80 -32.23
CA GLY A 726 12.58 26.81 -32.21
C GLY A 726 13.74 26.48 -33.16
N LEU A 727 14.76 27.34 -33.17
CA LEU A 727 16.02 27.03 -33.85
C LEU A 727 16.77 25.96 -33.07
N LEU A 728 16.93 24.78 -33.67
CA LEU A 728 17.83 23.75 -33.18
C LEU A 728 19.27 24.10 -33.58
N SER A 729 20.22 23.85 -32.69
CA SER A 729 21.64 24.12 -32.94
C SER A 729 22.47 22.96 -32.41
N VAL A 730 23.33 22.42 -33.27
CA VAL A 730 24.30 21.38 -32.94
C VAL A 730 25.71 21.95 -33.09
N ASP A 731 26.56 21.77 -32.09
CA ASP A 731 27.98 22.12 -32.13
C ASP A 731 28.82 20.90 -31.77
N ALA A 732 29.30 20.16 -32.77
CA ALA A 732 30.05 18.92 -32.55
C ALA A 732 31.46 19.14 -31.95
N ALA A 733 31.88 20.40 -31.77
CA ALA A 733 33.08 20.87 -31.09
C ALA A 733 34.43 20.51 -31.76
N GLY A 734 34.81 19.24 -31.85
CA GLY A 734 36.03 18.88 -32.57
C GLY A 734 36.44 17.42 -32.48
N GLY A 735 36.28 16.71 -33.58
CA GLY A 735 36.70 15.33 -33.75
C GLY A 735 36.87 15.03 -35.24
N ASN A 736 36.24 13.95 -35.68
CA ASN A 736 35.97 13.70 -37.10
C ASN A 736 34.50 13.33 -37.12
N ASP A 737 33.66 14.34 -37.13
CA ASP A 737 32.30 14.24 -36.60
C ASP A 737 31.29 13.93 -37.72
N THR A 738 30.11 13.43 -37.37
CA THR A 738 29.03 13.21 -38.33
C THR A 738 27.74 13.78 -37.76
N VAL A 739 27.11 14.70 -38.48
CA VAL A 739 25.89 15.39 -38.04
C VAL A 739 24.85 15.25 -39.13
N ILE A 740 23.66 14.77 -38.81
CA ILE A 740 22.51 14.73 -39.71
C ILE A 740 21.40 15.52 -39.03
N GLY A 741 20.87 16.53 -39.71
CA GLY A 741 19.76 17.35 -39.25
C GLY A 741 18.41 16.68 -39.47
N SER A 742 17.36 17.47 -39.31
CA SER A 742 15.96 17.09 -39.17
C SER A 742 15.14 17.36 -40.44
N GLY A 743 13.81 17.34 -40.32
CA GLY A 743 12.87 17.88 -41.31
C GLY A 743 12.53 19.36 -41.10
N SER A 744 13.34 20.11 -40.33
CA SER A 744 13.18 21.52 -40.00
C SER A 744 14.46 22.31 -40.28
N ALA A 745 14.37 23.65 -40.31
CA ALA A 745 15.54 24.50 -40.60
C ALA A 745 16.58 24.50 -39.46
N ASP A 746 17.72 23.88 -39.72
CA ASP A 746 18.77 23.57 -38.74
C ASP A 746 20.02 24.48 -38.80
N ASN A 747 20.74 24.55 -37.67
CA ASN A 747 22.04 25.21 -37.58
C ASN A 747 23.13 24.24 -37.06
N LEU A 748 23.91 23.67 -37.99
CA LEU A 748 24.87 22.60 -37.72
C LEU A 748 26.31 23.12 -37.77
N LEU A 749 27.10 22.88 -36.72
CA LEU A 749 28.52 23.19 -36.64
C LEU A 749 29.34 21.91 -36.41
N GLY A 750 30.33 21.63 -37.26
CA GLY A 750 31.25 20.49 -37.11
C GLY A 750 32.37 20.77 -36.11
N GLY A 751 32.96 21.96 -36.19
CA GLY A 751 33.96 22.42 -35.23
C GLY A 751 35.38 22.24 -35.75
N ALA A 752 36.03 21.12 -35.43
CA ALA A 752 37.46 20.96 -35.68
C ALA A 752 37.93 19.51 -35.96
N GLY A 753 37.68 19.00 -37.17
CA GLY A 753 38.64 18.07 -37.78
C GLY A 753 38.37 17.56 -39.19
N THR A 754 37.52 16.56 -39.40
CA THR A 754 37.22 16.05 -40.75
C THR A 754 35.80 15.53 -40.71
N ASP A 755 34.88 16.48 -40.85
CA ASP A 755 33.52 16.34 -40.36
C ASP A 755 32.55 16.08 -41.52
N SER A 756 31.39 15.50 -41.24
CA SER A 756 30.40 15.06 -42.22
C SER A 756 29.01 15.55 -41.81
N LEU A 757 28.62 16.74 -42.27
CA LEU A 757 27.34 17.36 -41.95
C LEU A 757 26.35 17.15 -43.11
N SER A 758 25.11 16.82 -42.78
CA SER A 758 23.95 16.76 -43.69
C SER A 758 22.80 17.55 -43.08
N GLY A 759 22.24 18.53 -43.80
CA GLY A 759 21.11 19.35 -43.31
C GLY A 759 19.83 18.55 -43.17
N GLY A 760 19.40 17.89 -44.25
CA GLY A 760 18.23 17.03 -44.25
C GLY A 760 17.13 17.60 -45.14
N ALA A 761 16.03 18.05 -44.55
CA ALA A 761 14.99 18.80 -45.25
C ALA A 761 14.67 20.09 -44.49
N GLY A 762 14.91 21.25 -45.09
CA GLY A 762 14.88 22.52 -44.37
C GLY A 762 15.44 23.68 -45.19
N ASP A 763 15.59 24.85 -44.56
CA ASP A 763 16.39 25.95 -45.11
C ASP A 763 17.65 26.05 -44.23
N ASP A 764 18.62 25.15 -44.45
CA ASP A 764 19.61 24.82 -43.44
C ASP A 764 20.86 25.70 -43.47
N THR A 765 21.54 25.81 -42.31
CA THR A 765 22.82 26.51 -42.18
C THR A 765 23.89 25.58 -41.62
N LEU A 766 24.84 25.17 -42.46
CA LEU A 766 25.94 24.27 -42.10
C LEU A 766 27.27 25.04 -42.04
N THR A 767 28.06 24.77 -41.01
CA THR A 767 29.43 25.29 -40.85
C THR A 767 30.35 24.11 -40.52
N GLY A 768 31.19 23.66 -41.47
CA GLY A 768 32.15 22.58 -41.21
C GLY A 768 33.10 22.94 -40.08
N GLY A 769 33.95 23.94 -40.32
CA GLY A 769 34.87 24.46 -39.33
C GLY A 769 36.31 24.20 -39.77
N ALA A 770 37.11 23.62 -38.90
CA ALA A 770 38.56 23.53 -39.07
C ALA A 770 39.05 22.16 -39.57
N GLY A 771 38.82 21.87 -40.86
CA GLY A 771 39.54 20.81 -41.56
C GLY A 771 39.06 20.52 -42.97
N ASN A 772 38.83 19.25 -43.33
CA ASN A 772 38.46 18.88 -44.71
C ASN A 772 37.08 18.22 -44.71
N ASP A 773 36.03 19.02 -44.70
CA ASP A 773 34.72 18.55 -44.30
C ASP A 773 33.89 18.09 -45.50
N THR A 774 32.82 17.32 -45.26
CA THR A 774 31.79 16.99 -46.22
C THR A 774 30.48 17.59 -45.73
N LEU A 775 29.91 18.50 -46.52
CA LEU A 775 28.80 19.37 -46.13
C LEU A 775 27.71 19.22 -47.20
N ASP A 776 26.63 18.51 -46.86
CA ASP A 776 25.50 18.25 -47.75
C ASP A 776 24.29 19.06 -47.26
N GLY A 777 23.77 19.99 -48.06
CA GLY A 777 22.58 20.76 -47.65
C GLY A 777 21.36 19.85 -47.49
N GLY A 778 21.10 19.02 -48.50
CA GLY A 778 19.99 18.08 -48.52
C GLY A 778 18.89 18.59 -49.44
N THR A 779 17.71 18.90 -48.88
CA THR A 779 16.54 19.35 -49.64
C THR A 779 15.94 20.64 -49.08
N GLY A 780 16.16 21.75 -49.79
CA GLY A 780 15.47 23.01 -49.57
C GLY A 780 16.23 24.20 -50.16
N SER A 781 16.64 25.16 -49.33
CA SER A 781 17.41 26.33 -49.76
C SER A 781 18.64 26.56 -48.88
N ASP A 782 19.63 25.70 -49.03
CA ASP A 782 20.65 25.50 -48.01
C ASP A 782 21.87 26.42 -48.13
N THR A 783 22.44 26.79 -46.99
CA THR A 783 23.53 27.76 -46.87
C THR A 783 24.73 27.18 -46.12
N ILE A 784 25.80 26.87 -46.86
CA ILE A 784 27.09 26.48 -46.29
C ILE A 784 27.92 27.72 -45.95
N VAL A 785 28.48 27.79 -44.74
CA VAL A 785 29.15 28.98 -44.20
C VAL A 785 30.66 28.77 -44.06
N PHE A 786 31.44 29.74 -44.55
CA PHE A 786 32.89 29.80 -44.41
C PHE A 786 33.33 31.06 -43.65
N SER A 787 34.38 30.95 -42.84
CA SER A 787 34.82 31.99 -41.89
C SER A 787 35.54 33.18 -42.53
N GLY A 788 35.95 33.07 -43.79
CA GLY A 788 36.79 34.07 -44.50
C GLY A 788 36.10 34.76 -45.68
N LEU A 789 36.84 35.65 -46.34
CA LEU A 789 36.36 36.42 -47.50
C LEU A 789 36.27 35.53 -48.75
N LYS A 790 35.31 35.75 -49.65
CA LYS A 790 35.14 34.96 -50.89
C LYS A 790 36.41 34.85 -51.72
N SER A 791 37.24 35.88 -51.75
CA SER A 791 38.53 35.91 -52.47
C SER A 791 39.60 34.98 -51.90
N GLU A 792 39.40 34.50 -50.68
CA GLU A 792 40.31 33.58 -49.97
C GLU A 792 39.99 32.11 -50.28
N TYR A 793 38.91 31.81 -51.02
CA TYR A 793 38.48 30.44 -51.32
C TYR A 793 38.36 30.13 -52.82
N SER A 794 38.93 29.00 -53.22
CA SER A 794 38.75 28.39 -54.55
C SER A 794 37.54 27.45 -54.54
N VAL A 795 36.46 27.81 -55.26
CA VAL A 795 35.30 26.91 -55.49
C VAL A 795 35.41 26.29 -56.88
N LYS A 796 35.30 24.96 -57.00
CA LYS A 796 35.38 24.20 -58.26
C LYS A 796 34.35 23.08 -58.28
N ASN A 797 33.69 22.82 -59.40
CA ASN A 797 32.84 21.63 -59.54
C ASN A 797 33.67 20.35 -59.35
N ARG A 798 33.14 19.39 -58.60
CA ARG A 798 33.76 18.09 -58.33
C ARG A 798 33.35 17.06 -59.38
N THR A 799 34.29 16.20 -59.80
CA THR A 799 33.96 15.01 -60.61
C THR A 799 33.17 14.04 -59.75
N GLY A 800 31.88 13.87 -60.06
CA GLY A 800 30.93 13.06 -59.29
C GLY A 800 29.76 13.82 -58.68
N GLY A 801 29.62 15.13 -58.95
CA GLY A 801 28.57 15.98 -58.39
C GLY A 801 29.11 16.92 -57.31
N GLY A 802 28.36 17.99 -57.05
CA GLY A 802 28.73 19.02 -56.07
C GLY A 802 30.02 19.79 -56.38
N TYR A 803 30.61 20.35 -55.32
CA TYR A 803 31.69 21.31 -55.36
C TYR A 803 32.81 20.94 -54.38
N LEU A 804 34.02 21.39 -54.71
CA LEU A 804 35.17 21.40 -53.82
C LEU A 804 35.49 22.87 -53.49
N VAL A 805 35.43 23.22 -52.22
CA VAL A 805 35.74 24.56 -51.69
C VAL A 805 37.08 24.44 -50.97
N GLN A 806 38.05 25.29 -51.32
CA GLN A 806 39.40 25.21 -50.75
C GLN A 806 39.83 26.56 -50.20
N ASP A 807 40.15 26.60 -48.90
CA ASP A 807 40.72 27.75 -48.22
C ASP A 807 42.19 27.96 -48.61
N LEU A 808 42.50 29.17 -49.09
CA LEU A 808 43.81 29.60 -49.56
C LEU A 808 44.58 30.42 -48.52
N ARG A 809 44.04 30.63 -47.31
CA ARG A 809 44.71 31.32 -46.20
C ARG A 809 45.89 30.52 -45.67
N THR A 810 46.82 31.18 -44.98
CA THR A 810 48.02 30.51 -44.45
C THR A 810 47.65 29.55 -43.34
N GLY A 811 47.84 28.24 -43.58
CA GLY A 811 47.44 27.18 -42.65
C GLY A 811 46.02 26.66 -42.86
N SER A 812 45.31 27.15 -43.88
CA SER A 812 43.93 26.80 -44.25
C SER A 812 43.02 26.53 -43.04
N PRO A 813 42.65 27.57 -42.25
CA PRO A 813 41.80 27.39 -41.07
C PRO A 813 40.43 26.75 -41.33
N ASP A 814 39.93 26.80 -42.58
CA ASP A 814 38.72 26.09 -43.04
C ASP A 814 39.08 25.06 -44.14
N GLY A 815 40.29 24.47 -44.06
CA GLY A 815 40.88 23.47 -44.98
C GLY A 815 40.35 23.35 -46.42
N THR A 816 39.73 22.22 -46.76
CA THR A 816 39.31 21.87 -48.14
C THR A 816 38.13 20.90 -48.15
N ASP A 817 36.96 21.46 -48.41
CA ASP A 817 35.66 20.85 -48.13
C ASP A 817 34.94 20.43 -49.39
N VAL A 818 34.07 19.45 -49.22
CA VAL A 818 33.20 18.88 -50.23
C VAL A 818 31.80 19.40 -49.96
N VAL A 819 31.26 20.21 -50.85
CA VAL A 819 29.87 20.67 -50.74
C VAL A 819 28.97 19.91 -51.71
N LEU A 820 27.93 19.30 -51.18
CA LEU A 820 26.87 18.60 -51.89
C LEU A 820 25.54 19.34 -51.64
N ASN A 821 24.60 19.18 -52.58
CA ASN A 821 23.20 19.66 -52.55
C ASN A 821 22.95 20.92 -51.69
N ALA A 822 23.65 22.02 -52.01
CA ALA A 822 23.47 23.29 -51.33
C ALA A 822 23.35 24.42 -52.34
N GLU A 823 22.35 25.28 -52.17
CA GLU A 823 22.03 26.36 -53.10
C GLU A 823 23.03 27.50 -52.96
N VAL A 824 23.52 27.76 -51.74
CA VAL A 824 24.31 28.95 -51.41
C VAL A 824 25.58 28.61 -50.61
N LEU A 825 26.73 29.05 -51.11
CA LEU A 825 27.96 29.18 -50.32
C LEU A 825 28.07 30.62 -49.79
N ARG A 826 28.06 30.80 -48.46
CA ARG A 826 28.13 32.09 -47.77
C ARG A 826 29.52 32.31 -47.15
N PHE A 827 30.14 33.42 -47.51
CA PHE A 827 31.44 33.88 -47.04
C PHE A 827 31.26 35.17 -46.24
N SER A 828 32.30 35.64 -45.54
CA SER A 828 32.18 36.82 -44.67
C SER A 828 31.93 38.15 -45.40
N ASP A 829 32.04 38.20 -46.74
CA ASP A 829 31.77 39.36 -47.59
C ASP A 829 30.81 39.13 -48.78
N ALA A 830 30.45 37.88 -49.12
CA ALA A 830 29.63 37.57 -50.30
C ALA A 830 29.00 36.16 -50.26
N SER A 831 28.03 35.91 -51.14
CA SER A 831 27.43 34.58 -51.36
C SER A 831 27.53 34.13 -52.83
N LEU A 832 27.50 32.81 -53.09
CA LEU A 832 27.61 32.18 -54.41
C LEU A 832 26.59 31.06 -54.60
N THR A 833 25.87 31.04 -55.73
CA THR A 833 24.81 30.05 -56.03
C THR A 833 25.26 28.91 -56.95
N LEU A 834 24.74 27.69 -56.74
CA LEU A 834 25.22 26.41 -57.30
C LEU A 834 24.18 25.65 -58.20
N ALA A 835 24.54 24.49 -58.79
CA ALA A 835 23.66 23.65 -59.64
C ALA A 835 24.07 22.14 -59.71
N SER A 836 23.11 21.21 -59.84
CA SER A 836 23.20 19.77 -59.47
C SER A 836 23.31 18.72 -60.62
N SER A 837 23.48 17.44 -60.25
CA SER A 837 23.68 16.25 -61.12
C SER A 837 23.12 14.94 -60.52
N ASN A 838 23.17 13.85 -61.29
CA ASN A 838 22.35 12.63 -61.22
C ASN A 838 22.54 11.71 -59.97
N SER A 839 21.45 11.23 -59.33
CA SER A 839 21.43 10.50 -58.03
C SER A 839 20.31 9.44 -57.92
N SER A 840 20.48 8.39 -57.11
CA SER A 840 19.49 7.30 -56.94
C SER A 840 18.16 7.72 -56.30
N PRO A 841 17.07 6.93 -56.47
CA PRO A 841 15.83 7.08 -55.71
C PRO A 841 16.08 7.19 -54.20
N THR A 842 15.36 8.10 -53.56
CA THR A 842 15.56 8.43 -52.13
C THR A 842 14.37 8.07 -51.25
N ASP A 843 13.21 7.76 -51.84
CA ASP A 843 11.92 7.70 -51.12
C ASP A 843 10.88 6.85 -51.90
N ILE A 844 9.96 6.20 -51.20
CA ILE A 844 8.77 5.53 -51.74
C ILE A 844 7.51 6.11 -51.07
N ALA A 845 6.68 6.80 -51.84
CA ALA A 845 5.38 7.24 -51.35
C ALA A 845 4.28 6.22 -51.68
N LEU A 846 3.62 5.68 -50.65
CA LEU A 846 2.40 4.87 -50.77
C LEU A 846 1.16 5.74 -50.47
N SER A 847 0.27 5.90 -51.46
CA SER A 847 -0.88 6.84 -51.36
C SER A 847 -2.04 6.39 -50.46
N GLY A 848 -1.99 5.18 -49.92
CA GLY A 848 -3.00 4.61 -49.04
C GLY A 848 -2.34 3.61 -48.09
N THR A 849 -2.35 3.95 -46.81
CA THR A 849 -1.76 3.18 -45.70
C THR A 849 -2.82 2.54 -44.81
N GLN A 850 -4.07 2.48 -45.29
CA GLN A 850 -5.18 1.86 -44.56
C GLN A 850 -5.91 0.87 -45.48
N VAL A 851 -6.31 -0.25 -44.90
CA VAL A 851 -7.26 -1.20 -45.49
C VAL A 851 -8.18 -1.69 -44.39
N SER A 852 -9.39 -2.12 -44.70
CA SER A 852 -10.23 -2.72 -43.66
C SER A 852 -9.78 -4.13 -43.32
N GLU A 853 -10.05 -4.55 -42.08
CA GLU A 853 -10.10 -5.98 -41.77
C GLU A 853 -11.16 -6.68 -42.64
N ASN A 854 -11.03 -8.01 -42.76
CA ASN A 854 -11.80 -8.86 -43.66
C ASN A 854 -11.82 -8.43 -45.16
N ALA A 855 -10.95 -7.51 -45.58
CA ALA A 855 -10.90 -7.01 -46.96
C ALA A 855 -10.59 -8.12 -47.97
N SER A 856 -11.47 -8.25 -48.98
CA SER A 856 -11.37 -9.33 -49.96
C SER A 856 -10.05 -9.30 -50.76
N ALA A 857 -9.54 -10.49 -51.10
CA ALA A 857 -8.34 -10.65 -51.92
C ALA A 857 -8.38 -9.81 -53.22
N GLY A 858 -7.35 -9.02 -53.46
CA GLY A 858 -7.27 -8.06 -54.57
C GLY A 858 -7.82 -6.66 -54.27
N THR A 859 -8.22 -6.38 -53.02
CA THR A 859 -8.51 -5.00 -52.57
C THR A 859 -7.26 -4.14 -52.70
N LEU A 860 -7.39 -2.95 -53.28
CA LEU A 860 -6.30 -1.97 -53.43
C LEU A 860 -6.05 -1.28 -52.08
N VAL A 861 -4.83 -1.39 -51.57
CA VAL A 861 -4.38 -0.70 -50.35
C VAL A 861 -3.94 0.72 -50.71
N GLY A 862 -3.11 0.85 -51.74
CA GLY A 862 -2.65 2.16 -52.24
C GLY A 862 -1.84 2.07 -53.53
N THR A 863 -1.54 3.23 -54.11
CA THR A 863 -0.66 3.34 -55.28
C THR A 863 0.74 3.76 -54.86
N LEU A 864 1.74 3.09 -55.43
CA LEU A 864 3.15 3.37 -55.18
C LEU A 864 3.68 4.41 -56.16
N SER A 865 4.41 5.36 -55.61
CA SER A 865 5.28 6.31 -56.28
C SER A 865 6.64 6.29 -55.57
N GLY A 866 7.65 6.90 -56.18
CA GLY A 866 8.93 7.11 -55.51
C GLY A 866 9.54 8.41 -55.99
N THR A 867 10.35 9.02 -55.13
CA THR A 867 11.06 10.24 -55.46
C THR A 867 12.46 9.88 -55.94
N ASP A 868 12.79 10.39 -57.12
CA ASP A 868 14.10 10.26 -57.73
C ASP A 868 14.63 11.69 -57.97
N PRO A 869 15.82 12.04 -57.45
CA PRO A 869 16.46 13.32 -57.78
C PRO A 869 16.69 13.51 -59.30
N ASP A 870 16.68 12.42 -60.07
CA ASP A 870 16.76 12.41 -61.52
C ASP A 870 15.41 12.69 -62.18
N ALA A 871 15.21 13.96 -62.53
CA ALA A 871 13.99 14.44 -63.16
C ALA A 871 13.67 13.74 -64.50
N GLY A 872 12.85 12.68 -64.44
CA GLY A 872 12.32 11.96 -65.59
C GLY A 872 12.66 10.47 -65.66
N ASP A 873 13.34 9.91 -64.65
CA ASP A 873 13.69 8.49 -64.63
C ASP A 873 12.50 7.56 -64.38
N SER A 874 12.63 6.30 -64.80
CA SER A 874 11.53 5.33 -64.77
C SER A 874 11.68 4.33 -63.63
N LEU A 875 10.78 4.40 -62.65
CA LEU A 875 10.82 3.59 -61.44
C LEU A 875 10.08 2.25 -61.59
N THR A 876 10.58 1.23 -60.91
CA THR A 876 9.99 -0.11 -60.80
C THR A 876 9.90 -0.57 -59.34
N PHE A 877 8.78 -1.20 -58.96
CA PHE A 877 8.48 -1.58 -57.57
C PHE A 877 8.34 -3.10 -57.41
N ALA A 878 8.79 -3.63 -56.27
CA ALA A 878 8.62 -5.02 -55.86
C ALA A 878 8.56 -5.13 -54.33
N LEU A 879 8.04 -6.22 -53.79
CA LEU A 879 8.18 -6.51 -52.36
C LEU A 879 9.64 -6.89 -52.06
N ALA A 880 10.19 -6.44 -50.94
CA ALA A 880 11.55 -6.78 -50.53
C ALA A 880 11.71 -8.27 -50.17
N SER A 881 10.63 -8.87 -49.66
CA SER A 881 10.47 -10.31 -49.37
C SER A 881 9.07 -10.80 -49.76
N PRO A 882 8.85 -12.11 -49.99
CA PRO A 882 7.50 -12.63 -50.25
C PRO A 882 6.58 -12.47 -49.02
N SER A 883 5.36 -11.96 -49.23
CA SER A 883 4.32 -11.84 -48.20
C SER A 883 3.12 -12.73 -48.53
N SER A 884 2.45 -13.25 -47.49
CA SER A 884 1.14 -13.91 -47.57
C SER A 884 -0.05 -12.94 -47.48
N LEU A 885 0.19 -11.71 -47.02
CA LEU A 885 -0.86 -10.72 -46.74
C LEU A 885 -1.00 -9.67 -47.86
N PHE A 886 0.11 -9.28 -48.50
CA PHE A 886 0.12 -8.27 -49.55
C PHE A 886 0.85 -8.70 -50.83
N ALA A 887 0.48 -8.10 -51.95
CA ALA A 887 1.08 -8.33 -53.27
C ALA A 887 1.18 -7.03 -54.08
N ILE A 888 2.28 -6.85 -54.82
CA ILE A 888 2.48 -5.70 -55.72
C ILE A 888 2.22 -6.10 -57.18
N SER A 889 1.50 -5.25 -57.91
CA SER A 889 1.34 -5.37 -59.36
C SER A 889 1.48 -4.01 -60.03
N GLY A 890 2.62 -3.78 -60.70
CA GLY A 890 2.95 -2.49 -61.32
C GLY A 890 3.31 -1.45 -60.24
N THR A 891 2.47 -0.43 -60.10
CA THR A 891 2.63 0.69 -59.14
C THR A 891 1.50 0.68 -58.10
N SER A 892 1.08 -0.50 -57.66
CA SER A 892 -0.07 -0.66 -56.76
C SER A 892 0.11 -1.86 -55.83
N LEU A 893 -0.23 -1.64 -54.56
CA LEU A 893 -0.22 -2.62 -53.48
C LEU A 893 -1.65 -3.15 -53.24
N PHE A 894 -1.80 -4.46 -53.18
CA PHE A 894 -3.07 -5.13 -53.00
C PHE A 894 -3.03 -6.15 -51.86
N VAL A 895 -4.19 -6.42 -51.25
CA VAL A 895 -4.40 -7.58 -50.37
C VAL A 895 -4.20 -8.87 -51.17
N ALA A 896 -3.41 -9.79 -50.64
CA ALA A 896 -3.03 -11.03 -51.32
C ALA A 896 -4.16 -12.07 -51.35
N SER A 897 -4.02 -13.07 -52.23
CA SER A 897 -5.00 -14.15 -52.38
C SER A 897 -4.97 -15.11 -51.19
N GLY A 898 -5.98 -15.03 -50.33
CA GLY A 898 -6.08 -15.85 -49.12
C GLY A 898 -5.46 -15.22 -47.87
N ALA A 899 -5.19 -13.91 -47.92
CA ALA A 899 -4.89 -13.13 -46.71
C ALA A 899 -6.12 -13.13 -45.78
N VAL A 900 -5.85 -13.20 -44.48
CA VAL A 900 -6.79 -12.87 -43.41
C VAL A 900 -6.22 -11.63 -42.74
N LEU A 901 -7.03 -10.59 -42.62
CA LEU A 901 -6.71 -9.33 -41.97
C LEU A 901 -7.76 -9.13 -40.89
N ASP A 902 -7.30 -8.91 -39.67
CA ASP A 902 -8.01 -9.07 -38.41
C ASP A 902 -7.45 -7.96 -37.50
N TYR A 903 -8.29 -7.00 -37.11
CA TYR A 903 -7.85 -5.75 -36.46
C TYR A 903 -7.54 -5.99 -34.98
N GLU A 904 -8.29 -6.91 -34.39
CA GLU A 904 -8.28 -7.37 -33.01
C GLU A 904 -6.99 -8.16 -32.75
N ALA A 905 -6.59 -9.02 -33.67
CA ALA A 905 -5.30 -9.72 -33.63
C ALA A 905 -4.10 -8.82 -33.96
N ALA A 906 -4.24 -7.84 -34.86
CA ALA A 906 -3.18 -6.90 -35.21
C ALA A 906 -3.67 -5.65 -35.97
N ARG A 907 -3.84 -4.53 -35.24
CA ARG A 907 -4.30 -3.22 -35.75
C ARG A 907 -3.48 -2.63 -36.90
N SER A 908 -2.30 -3.17 -37.22
CA SER A 908 -1.56 -2.83 -38.43
C SER A 908 -0.67 -3.97 -38.93
N GLN A 909 -0.27 -3.92 -40.20
CA GLN A 909 0.52 -4.95 -40.87
C GLN A 909 1.69 -4.33 -41.66
N SER A 910 2.92 -4.73 -41.35
CA SER A 910 4.13 -4.19 -41.99
C SER A 910 4.40 -4.81 -43.37
N VAL A 911 4.76 -3.98 -44.35
CA VAL A 911 5.12 -4.41 -45.72
C VAL A 911 6.34 -3.66 -46.26
N ALA A 912 7.43 -4.41 -46.47
CA ALA A 912 8.67 -3.90 -47.05
C ALA A 912 8.62 -3.86 -48.58
N ILE A 913 8.84 -2.68 -49.15
CA ILE A 913 8.73 -2.38 -50.59
C ILE A 913 10.05 -1.81 -51.10
N LYS A 914 10.48 -2.29 -52.27
CA LYS A 914 11.70 -1.87 -52.95
C LYS A 914 11.39 -1.13 -54.25
N VAL A 915 12.02 0.02 -54.46
CA VAL A 915 12.01 0.78 -55.72
C VAL A 915 13.36 0.68 -56.44
N THR A 916 13.38 0.77 -57.78
CA THR A 916 14.61 0.75 -58.58
C THR A 916 14.46 1.61 -59.84
N ASP A 917 15.46 2.46 -60.13
CA ASP A 917 15.51 3.41 -61.25
C ASP A 917 15.90 2.77 -62.61
N ALA A 918 16.07 3.60 -63.65
CA ALA A 918 16.45 3.12 -64.98
C ALA A 918 17.96 2.82 -65.13
N ALA A 919 18.81 3.33 -64.22
CA ALA A 919 20.24 3.07 -64.15
C ALA A 919 20.59 1.80 -63.34
N GLY A 920 19.64 1.29 -62.54
CA GLY A 920 19.73 0.13 -61.68
C GLY A 920 20.06 0.41 -60.21
N ALA A 921 20.02 1.67 -59.73
CA ALA A 921 20.11 1.94 -58.28
C ALA A 921 18.73 1.81 -57.62
N SER A 922 18.72 1.54 -56.31
CA SER A 922 17.51 1.06 -55.64
C SER A 922 17.45 1.44 -54.16
N TYR A 923 16.26 1.79 -53.71
CA TYR A 923 15.92 2.12 -52.31
C TYR A 923 14.83 1.16 -51.80
N THR A 924 14.69 1.01 -50.48
CA THR A 924 13.75 0.06 -49.87
C THR A 924 13.25 0.60 -48.54
N GLU A 925 11.94 0.51 -48.32
CA GLU A 925 11.21 1.16 -47.24
C GLU A 925 10.08 0.24 -46.76
N SER A 926 9.76 0.29 -45.47
CA SER A 926 8.68 -0.49 -44.87
C SER A 926 7.50 0.39 -44.52
N PHE A 927 6.32 0.04 -45.01
CA PHE A 927 5.08 0.73 -44.70
C PHE A 927 4.30 -0.06 -43.66
N SER A 928 3.82 0.61 -42.61
CA SER A 928 2.73 0.05 -41.82
C SER A 928 1.41 0.30 -42.54
N ILE A 929 0.65 -0.76 -42.78
CA ILE A 929 -0.72 -0.70 -43.28
C ILE A 929 -1.64 -0.86 -42.08
N SER A 930 -2.21 0.24 -41.58
CA SER A 930 -3.20 0.17 -40.51
C SER A 930 -4.45 -0.58 -41.00
N LEU A 931 -4.98 -1.43 -40.16
CA LEU A 931 -6.30 -1.99 -40.37
C LEU A 931 -7.35 -0.97 -39.90
N THR A 932 -8.53 -1.01 -40.52
CA THR A 932 -9.72 -0.28 -40.07
C THR A 932 -10.78 -1.31 -39.71
N ASN A 933 -11.13 -1.36 -38.43
CA ASN A 933 -12.26 -2.13 -37.89
C ASN A 933 -13.55 -1.81 -38.68
N GLN A 934 -14.34 -2.84 -38.94
CA GLN A 934 -15.67 -2.81 -39.54
C GLN A 934 -16.71 -3.47 -38.64
N PHE A 935 -17.16 -2.73 -37.62
CA PHE A 935 -18.35 -3.05 -36.82
C PHE A 935 -19.44 -3.79 -37.61
N VAL A 936 -19.80 -4.99 -37.14
CA VAL A 936 -20.86 -5.76 -37.77
C VAL A 936 -22.22 -5.12 -37.45
N THR A 937 -22.70 -4.28 -38.36
CA THR A 937 -23.97 -3.58 -38.18
C THR A 937 -25.16 -4.49 -38.49
N MET A 938 -26.00 -4.74 -37.49
CA MET A 938 -27.30 -5.38 -37.62
C MET A 938 -28.41 -4.39 -37.29
N ALA A 939 -29.46 -4.34 -38.12
CA ALA A 939 -30.59 -3.44 -37.91
C ALA A 939 -31.93 -4.20 -38.04
N GLY A 940 -32.83 -3.95 -37.09
CA GLY A 940 -34.17 -4.50 -37.02
C GLY A 940 -35.15 -3.84 -37.99
N THR A 941 -36.45 -3.95 -37.68
CA THR A 941 -37.53 -3.33 -38.44
C THR A 941 -38.37 -2.36 -37.59
N ALA A 942 -39.66 -2.22 -37.88
CA ALA A 942 -40.57 -1.35 -37.12
C ALA A 942 -41.55 -2.19 -36.28
N ALA A 943 -41.02 -3.25 -35.67
CA ALA A 943 -41.76 -4.23 -34.88
C ALA A 943 -40.84 -4.86 -33.84
N ALA A 944 -41.40 -5.17 -32.66
CA ALA A 944 -40.72 -5.84 -31.56
C ALA A 944 -39.95 -7.10 -31.99
N GLU A 945 -38.62 -7.06 -31.84
CA GLU A 945 -37.65 -8.04 -32.33
C GLU A 945 -36.63 -8.43 -31.25
N ALA A 946 -36.01 -9.60 -31.40
CA ALA A 946 -34.89 -10.03 -30.56
C ALA A 946 -33.66 -10.19 -31.45
N LEU A 947 -32.63 -9.38 -31.17
CA LEU A 947 -31.45 -9.17 -32.00
C LEU A 947 -30.20 -9.41 -31.14
N SER A 948 -29.42 -10.44 -31.48
CA SER A 948 -28.16 -10.74 -30.80
C SER A 948 -27.00 -10.61 -31.78
N ALA A 949 -25.88 -10.01 -31.34
CA ALA A 949 -24.70 -9.77 -32.13
C ALA A 949 -24.21 -11.08 -32.82
N PRO A 950 -23.89 -11.03 -34.13
CA PRO A 950 -23.84 -12.25 -34.94
C PRO A 950 -22.56 -13.09 -34.81
N ILE A 951 -21.52 -12.57 -34.14
CA ILE A 951 -20.21 -13.20 -33.98
C ILE A 951 -19.72 -12.93 -32.55
N PRO A 952 -19.43 -13.94 -31.72
CA PRO A 952 -18.86 -13.72 -30.39
C PRO A 952 -17.41 -13.20 -30.45
N GLY A 953 -17.12 -12.14 -29.71
CA GLY A 953 -15.77 -11.57 -29.57
C GLY A 953 -15.41 -10.53 -30.64
N GLU A 954 -16.40 -9.99 -31.36
CA GLU A 954 -16.26 -8.94 -32.38
C GLU A 954 -17.12 -7.75 -31.98
N GLU A 955 -16.62 -6.53 -32.17
CA GLU A 955 -17.41 -5.31 -31.89
C GLU A 955 -18.59 -5.18 -32.88
N ALA A 956 -19.81 -5.18 -32.35
CA ALA A 956 -21.05 -5.18 -33.09
C ALA A 956 -21.83 -3.87 -32.90
N ARG A 957 -22.65 -3.55 -33.89
CA ARG A 957 -23.60 -2.43 -33.78
C ARG A 957 -25.01 -2.92 -34.05
N VAL A 958 -25.83 -2.96 -33.01
CA VAL A 958 -27.20 -3.51 -33.05
C VAL A 958 -28.21 -2.36 -32.93
N LEU A 959 -29.10 -2.23 -33.91
CA LEU A 959 -30.12 -1.17 -33.97
C LEU A 959 -31.54 -1.77 -33.95
N GLY A 960 -32.39 -1.43 -32.98
CA GLY A 960 -33.79 -1.87 -32.90
C GLY A 960 -34.72 -1.15 -33.89
N LEU A 961 -34.72 0.19 -33.82
CA LEU A 961 -35.47 1.20 -34.61
C LEU A 961 -36.83 1.64 -34.03
N ASP A 962 -37.94 0.99 -34.38
CA ASP A 962 -39.28 1.26 -33.80
C ASP A 962 -39.81 -0.07 -33.25
N GLY A 963 -39.94 -0.23 -31.94
CA GLY A 963 -40.15 -1.57 -31.39
C GLY A 963 -40.39 -1.63 -29.90
N ASN A 964 -40.21 -2.82 -29.37
CA ASN A 964 -40.08 -3.15 -27.96
C ASN A 964 -39.09 -4.31 -28.01
N ASP A 965 -37.84 -3.96 -28.22
CA ASP A 965 -36.81 -4.85 -28.75
C ASP A 965 -35.97 -5.44 -27.62
N THR A 966 -35.31 -6.56 -27.90
CA THR A 966 -34.30 -7.15 -27.02
C THR A 966 -33.01 -7.23 -27.77
N LEU A 967 -32.04 -6.40 -27.40
CA LEU A 967 -30.73 -6.28 -28.01
C LEU A 967 -29.71 -6.97 -27.09
N THR A 968 -28.86 -7.82 -27.65
CA THR A 968 -27.83 -8.55 -26.89
C THR A 968 -26.48 -8.46 -27.60
N GLY A 969 -25.48 -7.90 -26.94
CA GLY A 969 -24.09 -7.88 -27.38
C GLY A 969 -23.36 -9.20 -27.11
N THR A 970 -22.04 -9.13 -26.98
CA THR A 970 -21.14 -10.27 -26.76
C THR A 970 -20.10 -10.01 -25.66
N ALA A 971 -18.81 -9.95 -26.02
CA ALA A 971 -17.67 -9.84 -25.11
C ALA A 971 -16.65 -8.79 -25.60
N GLY A 972 -17.08 -7.89 -26.50
CA GLY A 972 -16.32 -6.79 -27.06
C GLY A 972 -17.18 -5.53 -27.03
N ASN A 973 -16.56 -4.37 -27.22
CA ASN A 973 -17.18 -3.05 -27.03
C ASN A 973 -18.31 -2.80 -28.05
N ASP A 974 -19.52 -3.18 -27.68
CA ASP A 974 -20.69 -3.18 -28.54
C ASP A 974 -21.44 -1.84 -28.50
N THR A 975 -22.21 -1.54 -29.53
CA THR A 975 -23.14 -0.40 -29.55
C THR A 975 -24.56 -0.87 -29.79
N LEU A 976 -25.40 -0.80 -28.76
CA LEU A 976 -26.80 -1.19 -28.76
C LEU A 976 -27.67 0.08 -28.77
N ASP A 977 -28.50 0.27 -29.80
CA ASP A 977 -29.36 1.44 -30.02
C ASP A 977 -30.81 0.96 -30.18
N GLY A 978 -31.61 1.03 -29.11
CA GLY A 978 -33.00 0.58 -29.05
C GLY A 978 -33.88 1.31 -30.06
N GLY A 979 -34.05 2.61 -29.85
CA GLY A 979 -34.70 3.53 -30.79
C GLY A 979 -35.98 4.14 -30.21
N ASN A 980 -37.15 3.73 -30.69
CA ASN A 980 -38.45 4.16 -30.16
C ASN A 980 -39.20 2.95 -29.59
N GLY A 981 -39.34 2.86 -28.27
CA GLY A 981 -39.94 1.66 -27.70
C GLY A 981 -39.94 1.59 -26.17
N ALA A 982 -39.88 0.36 -25.69
CA ALA A 982 -39.50 0.06 -24.32
C ALA A 982 -38.62 -1.19 -24.46
N ASP A 983 -37.34 -0.93 -24.60
CA ASP A 983 -36.34 -1.85 -25.11
C ASP A 983 -35.50 -2.45 -23.98
N LEU A 984 -34.94 -3.63 -24.21
CA LEU A 984 -34.10 -4.38 -23.27
C LEU A 984 -32.71 -4.55 -23.89
N LEU A 985 -31.70 -3.96 -23.28
CA LEU A 985 -30.32 -3.94 -23.74
C LEU A 985 -29.46 -4.73 -22.77
N VAL A 986 -28.90 -5.84 -23.24
CA VAL A 986 -27.88 -6.63 -22.55
C VAL A 986 -26.58 -6.41 -23.30
N GLY A 987 -25.65 -5.65 -22.74
CA GLY A 987 -24.33 -5.43 -23.33
C GLY A 987 -23.55 -6.74 -23.40
N GLY A 988 -23.05 -7.15 -22.24
CA GLY A 988 -22.26 -8.37 -22.07
C GLY A 988 -20.99 -8.01 -21.32
N ALA A 989 -19.85 -8.52 -21.77
CA ALA A 989 -18.55 -8.06 -21.28
C ALA A 989 -17.92 -7.08 -22.30
N GLY A 990 -17.23 -6.07 -21.82
CA GLY A 990 -16.64 -5.01 -22.66
C GLY A 990 -16.94 -3.63 -22.09
N ALA A 991 -16.59 -2.59 -22.83
CA ALA A 991 -16.99 -1.21 -22.54
C ALA A 991 -18.04 -0.78 -23.57
N ASP A 992 -19.31 -1.10 -23.28
CA ASP A 992 -20.40 -1.01 -24.25
C ASP A 992 -21.00 0.40 -24.33
N GLN A 993 -21.83 0.63 -25.35
CA GLN A 993 -22.66 1.83 -25.49
C GLN A 993 -24.12 1.41 -25.56
N LEU A 994 -24.83 1.58 -24.44
CA LEU A 994 -26.22 1.17 -24.25
C LEU A 994 -27.14 2.40 -24.40
N ILE A 995 -27.71 2.55 -25.59
CA ILE A 995 -28.53 3.69 -25.99
C ILE A 995 -29.99 3.21 -26.08
N GLY A 996 -30.81 3.46 -25.05
CA GLY A 996 -32.22 3.05 -25.06
C GLY A 996 -33.02 3.85 -26.10
N GLY A 997 -33.01 5.17 -25.93
CA GLY A 997 -33.47 6.12 -26.94
C GLY A 997 -34.73 6.86 -26.53
N ALA A 998 -35.91 6.31 -26.87
CA ALA A 998 -37.19 6.99 -26.69
C ALA A 998 -38.31 6.04 -26.27
N GLY A 999 -38.30 5.62 -25.01
CA GLY A 999 -39.55 5.45 -24.28
C GLY A 999 -39.42 5.02 -22.81
N SER A 1000 -39.03 3.78 -22.54
CA SER A 1000 -38.77 3.31 -21.18
C SER A 1000 -37.86 2.09 -21.24
N ASP A 1001 -36.57 2.36 -21.27
CA ASP A 1001 -35.58 1.42 -21.78
C ASP A 1001 -34.73 0.86 -20.63
N THR A 1002 -34.33 -0.40 -20.74
CA THR A 1002 -33.73 -1.19 -19.66
C THR A 1002 -32.32 -1.66 -20.04
N ALA A 1003 -31.31 -1.29 -19.25
CA ALA A 1003 -30.03 -1.99 -19.23
C ALA A 1003 -30.14 -3.20 -18.28
N ASP A 1004 -29.71 -4.37 -18.73
CA ASP A 1004 -29.90 -5.64 -18.00
C ASP A 1004 -28.59 -6.40 -17.83
N TYR A 1005 -28.09 -6.38 -16.59
CA TYR A 1005 -26.90 -7.05 -16.10
C TYR A 1005 -27.23 -8.37 -15.36
N GLY A 1006 -28.47 -8.86 -15.43
CA GLY A 1006 -28.94 -10.05 -14.69
C GLY A 1006 -28.30 -11.39 -15.09
N SER A 1007 -27.33 -11.36 -16.01
CA SER A 1007 -26.46 -12.51 -16.35
C SER A 1007 -24.98 -12.28 -16.04
N ALA A 1008 -24.61 -11.15 -15.45
CA ALA A 1008 -23.24 -10.86 -15.02
C ALA A 1008 -22.76 -11.89 -13.99
N THR A 1009 -21.47 -12.22 -14.04
CA THR A 1009 -20.86 -13.27 -13.19
C THR A 1009 -20.22 -12.73 -11.91
N ALA A 1010 -20.32 -11.43 -11.67
CA ALA A 1010 -19.91 -10.73 -10.46
C ALA A 1010 -20.87 -9.54 -10.23
N GLY A 1011 -20.73 -8.84 -9.09
CA GLY A 1011 -21.48 -7.63 -8.81
C GLY A 1011 -21.13 -6.51 -9.79
N ILE A 1012 -22.06 -5.59 -10.05
CA ILE A 1012 -21.85 -4.44 -10.92
C ILE A 1012 -21.79 -3.12 -10.17
N GLY A 1013 -20.86 -2.27 -10.59
CA GLY A 1013 -20.80 -0.86 -10.20
C GLY A 1013 -21.28 0.01 -11.35
N LEU A 1014 -22.37 0.75 -11.17
CA LEU A 1014 -22.92 1.66 -12.18
C LEU A 1014 -23.38 3.00 -11.60
N ASP A 1015 -23.02 4.09 -12.28
CA ASP A 1015 -23.61 5.43 -12.06
C ASP A 1015 -24.21 5.94 -13.38
N MET A 1016 -25.54 5.98 -13.47
CA MET A 1016 -26.27 6.36 -14.68
C MET A 1016 -26.09 7.85 -15.04
N ALA A 1017 -25.60 8.68 -14.11
CA ALA A 1017 -25.36 10.10 -14.33
C ALA A 1017 -23.91 10.42 -14.73
N ASP A 1018 -22.95 9.53 -14.44
CA ASP A 1018 -21.53 9.71 -14.75
C ASP A 1018 -20.89 8.46 -15.39
N ALA A 1019 -20.87 8.42 -16.73
CA ALA A 1019 -20.19 7.38 -17.51
C ALA A 1019 -18.65 7.35 -17.35
N ALA A 1020 -18.06 8.25 -16.55
CA ALA A 1020 -16.66 8.22 -16.15
C ALA A 1020 -16.48 7.84 -14.66
N TRP A 1021 -17.50 7.26 -14.02
CA TRP A 1021 -17.45 6.90 -12.62
C TRP A 1021 -16.33 5.87 -12.34
N ALA A 1022 -15.29 6.32 -11.65
CA ALA A 1022 -14.11 5.51 -11.35
C ALA A 1022 -14.37 4.30 -10.43
N GLY A 1023 -15.58 4.20 -9.85
CA GLY A 1023 -16.04 3.04 -9.10
C GLY A 1023 -16.87 2.04 -9.92
N ALA A 1024 -16.89 2.13 -11.25
CA ALA A 1024 -17.55 1.13 -12.09
C ALA A 1024 -16.74 -0.18 -12.14
N TYR A 1025 -17.42 -1.31 -11.93
CA TYR A 1025 -16.85 -2.66 -11.88
C TYR A 1025 -17.86 -3.71 -12.39
N GLY A 1026 -17.41 -4.95 -12.54
CA GLY A 1026 -18.18 -6.02 -13.18
C GLY A 1026 -18.46 -5.73 -14.66
N ASP A 1027 -19.52 -6.32 -15.20
CA ASP A 1027 -19.95 -6.16 -16.59
C ASP A 1027 -20.32 -4.71 -16.96
N ALA A 1028 -20.54 -3.82 -15.98
CA ALA A 1028 -20.78 -2.39 -16.22
C ALA A 1028 -19.48 -1.56 -16.40
N ARG A 1029 -18.29 -2.17 -16.32
CA ARG A 1029 -16.99 -1.46 -16.31
C ARG A 1029 -16.64 -0.86 -17.67
N GLY A 1030 -16.94 0.43 -17.82
CA GLY A 1030 -16.65 1.20 -19.03
C GLY A 1030 -17.87 1.45 -19.91
N ASP A 1031 -19.04 0.95 -19.49
CA ASP A 1031 -20.30 1.13 -20.19
C ASP A 1031 -20.76 2.60 -20.20
N GLY A 1032 -21.16 3.06 -21.39
CA GLY A 1032 -21.85 4.33 -21.59
C GLY A 1032 -23.34 4.13 -21.75
N LEU A 1033 -24.12 4.45 -20.72
CA LEU A 1033 -25.59 4.44 -20.80
C LEU A 1033 -26.12 5.80 -21.27
N THR A 1034 -27.14 5.81 -22.13
CA THR A 1034 -27.80 7.04 -22.57
C THR A 1034 -29.27 6.80 -22.92
N GLY A 1035 -30.17 7.53 -22.24
CA GLY A 1035 -31.62 7.32 -22.42
C GLY A 1035 -32.05 5.92 -21.97
N ILE A 1036 -31.56 5.52 -20.80
CA ILE A 1036 -31.96 4.33 -20.05
C ILE A 1036 -32.62 4.86 -18.78
N GLU A 1037 -33.83 4.41 -18.48
CA GLU A 1037 -34.57 4.79 -17.25
C GLU A 1037 -34.74 3.59 -16.29
N ARG A 1038 -34.16 2.43 -16.64
CA ARG A 1038 -34.31 1.20 -15.89
C ARG A 1038 -32.99 0.42 -15.88
N VAL A 1039 -32.59 -0.08 -14.72
CA VAL A 1039 -31.45 -0.99 -14.57
C VAL A 1039 -31.92 -2.24 -13.86
N ASN A 1040 -31.54 -3.39 -14.41
CA ASN A 1040 -31.60 -4.68 -13.75
C ASN A 1040 -30.17 -5.10 -13.39
N GLY A 1041 -29.91 -5.22 -12.09
CA GLY A 1041 -28.63 -5.64 -11.51
C GLY A 1041 -28.31 -7.11 -11.74
N SER A 1042 -27.22 -7.57 -11.12
CA SER A 1042 -26.65 -8.90 -11.26
C SER A 1042 -27.38 -9.94 -10.37
N ALA A 1043 -26.63 -10.86 -9.76
CA ALA A 1043 -27.06 -11.77 -8.70
C ALA A 1043 -26.03 -11.81 -7.55
N TYR A 1044 -25.27 -10.71 -7.41
CA TYR A 1044 -24.19 -10.45 -6.48
C TYR A 1044 -24.33 -8.99 -5.99
N ALA A 1045 -23.55 -8.60 -4.98
CA ALA A 1045 -23.64 -7.25 -4.39
C ALA A 1045 -23.34 -6.13 -5.41
N ASP A 1046 -24.39 -5.38 -5.77
CA ASP A 1046 -24.33 -4.29 -6.74
C ASP A 1046 -24.29 -2.91 -6.08
N VAL A 1047 -23.71 -1.92 -6.77
CA VAL A 1047 -23.81 -0.50 -6.42
C VAL A 1047 -24.36 0.27 -7.63
N ILE A 1048 -25.63 0.68 -7.55
CA ILE A 1048 -26.36 1.29 -8.68
C ILE A 1048 -26.86 2.67 -8.28
N ARG A 1049 -26.43 3.71 -9.01
CA ARG A 1049 -26.96 5.09 -8.88
C ARG A 1049 -27.77 5.50 -10.10
N GLY A 1050 -28.97 6.00 -9.83
CA GLY A 1050 -29.87 6.63 -10.79
C GLY A 1050 -29.44 8.04 -11.20
N THR A 1051 -30.36 8.74 -11.86
CA THR A 1051 -30.15 10.07 -12.45
C THR A 1051 -30.93 11.15 -11.69
N SER A 1052 -31.34 12.24 -12.34
CA SER A 1052 -32.29 13.21 -11.76
C SER A 1052 -33.69 13.11 -12.41
N ALA A 1053 -33.98 11.93 -12.97
CA ALA A 1053 -35.24 11.58 -13.63
C ALA A 1053 -36.07 10.64 -12.74
N ALA A 1054 -37.06 9.96 -13.31
CA ALA A 1054 -37.83 8.94 -12.58
C ALA A 1054 -37.32 7.56 -13.00
N ASP A 1055 -36.41 6.99 -12.22
CA ASP A 1055 -35.67 5.78 -12.56
C ASP A 1055 -36.24 4.52 -11.89
N VAL A 1056 -35.95 3.34 -12.44
CA VAL A 1056 -36.37 2.05 -11.86
C VAL A 1056 -35.20 1.08 -11.76
N LEU A 1057 -34.75 0.85 -10.53
CA LEU A 1057 -33.57 0.06 -10.20
C LEU A 1057 -34.00 -1.24 -9.50
N SER A 1058 -33.36 -2.36 -9.86
CA SER A 1058 -33.55 -3.68 -9.27
C SER A 1058 -32.18 -4.29 -8.98
N GLY A 1059 -31.87 -4.64 -7.73
CA GLY A 1059 -30.62 -5.33 -7.38
C GLY A 1059 -30.66 -6.84 -7.66
N ASN A 1060 -31.84 -7.45 -7.42
CA ASN A 1060 -32.21 -8.86 -7.60
C ASN A 1060 -31.76 -9.81 -6.48
N ALA A 1061 -30.47 -10.02 -6.31
CA ALA A 1061 -29.92 -10.89 -5.27
C ALA A 1061 -28.48 -10.48 -5.00
N GLY A 1062 -28.07 -10.43 -3.74
CA GLY A 1062 -26.85 -9.73 -3.34
C GLY A 1062 -27.13 -8.87 -2.13
N ASN A 1063 -26.12 -8.14 -1.63
CA ASN A 1063 -26.33 -7.11 -0.63
C ASN A 1063 -26.18 -5.76 -1.36
N ASP A 1064 -27.26 -5.26 -1.92
CA ASP A 1064 -27.21 -4.24 -2.97
C ASP A 1064 -27.34 -2.82 -2.39
N SER A 1065 -26.65 -1.86 -3.00
CA SER A 1065 -26.70 -0.45 -2.62
C SER A 1065 -27.31 0.39 -3.74
N LEU A 1066 -28.57 0.77 -3.57
CA LEU A 1066 -29.39 1.42 -4.60
C LEU A 1066 -29.68 2.88 -4.24
N PHE A 1067 -29.34 3.82 -5.13
CA PHE A 1067 -29.49 5.27 -4.91
C PHE A 1067 -30.32 5.90 -6.03
N GLY A 1068 -31.51 6.45 -5.70
CA GLY A 1068 -32.42 7.08 -6.67
C GLY A 1068 -32.00 8.50 -7.09
N GLN A 1069 -31.53 9.29 -6.12
CA GLN A 1069 -31.12 10.71 -6.23
C GLN A 1069 -32.32 11.70 -6.26
N ASP A 1070 -32.53 12.46 -7.35
CA ASP A 1070 -33.64 13.41 -7.49
C ASP A 1070 -34.70 12.76 -8.40
N GLY A 1071 -35.93 12.47 -7.95
CA GLY A 1071 -36.79 11.67 -8.83
C GLY A 1071 -38.24 11.44 -8.44
N ALA A 1072 -38.74 10.28 -8.88
CA ALA A 1072 -40.03 9.70 -8.51
C ALA A 1072 -39.93 8.18 -8.75
N ASP A 1073 -38.99 7.59 -8.03
CA ASP A 1073 -38.26 6.41 -8.48
C ASP A 1073 -38.93 5.12 -8.03
N THR A 1074 -38.46 3.98 -8.52
CA THR A 1074 -38.86 2.68 -8.02
C THR A 1074 -37.63 1.83 -7.78
N LEU A 1075 -37.22 1.70 -6.51
CA LEU A 1075 -36.06 0.93 -6.10
C LEU A 1075 -36.54 -0.37 -5.46
N THR A 1076 -36.01 -1.47 -5.96
CA THR A 1076 -36.25 -2.81 -5.41
C THR A 1076 -34.90 -3.44 -5.13
N GLY A 1077 -34.67 -3.86 -3.88
CA GLY A 1077 -33.48 -4.61 -3.50
C GLY A 1077 -33.54 -6.01 -4.11
N GLY A 1078 -33.84 -7.02 -3.30
CA GLY A 1078 -33.90 -8.38 -3.79
C GLY A 1078 -33.96 -9.46 -2.70
N ASP A 1079 -33.27 -10.56 -2.99
CA ASP A 1079 -32.92 -11.58 -2.01
C ASP A 1079 -31.52 -11.24 -1.42
N GLY A 1080 -31.48 -10.65 -0.23
CA GLY A 1080 -30.24 -10.33 0.50
C GLY A 1080 -30.42 -9.14 1.47
N ASN A 1081 -29.33 -8.54 1.95
CA ASN A 1081 -29.40 -7.43 2.91
C ASN A 1081 -29.12 -6.10 2.21
N ASP A 1082 -30.17 -5.43 1.73
CA ASP A 1082 -30.02 -4.29 0.82
C ASP A 1082 -30.02 -2.93 1.53
N THR A 1083 -29.31 -1.95 0.98
CA THR A 1083 -29.39 -0.54 1.39
C THR A 1083 -30.02 0.30 0.28
N ILE A 1084 -31.16 0.92 0.57
CA ILE A 1084 -31.98 1.64 -0.41
C ILE A 1084 -32.15 3.10 0.02
N GLU A 1085 -31.66 4.03 -0.80
CA GLU A 1085 -31.85 5.47 -0.64
C GLU A 1085 -32.62 6.04 -1.84
N GLY A 1086 -33.90 6.37 -1.64
CA GLY A 1086 -34.71 7.00 -2.70
C GLY A 1086 -34.19 8.40 -3.07
N GLY A 1087 -33.88 9.21 -2.06
CA GLY A 1087 -33.48 10.61 -2.23
C GLY A 1087 -34.67 11.56 -2.29
N ALA A 1088 -34.58 12.59 -3.12
CA ALA A 1088 -35.54 13.68 -3.20
C ALA A 1088 -36.63 13.44 -4.24
N GLY A 1089 -37.64 12.64 -3.90
CA GLY A 1089 -38.71 12.33 -4.83
C GLY A 1089 -40.08 12.06 -4.22
N ALA A 1090 -40.76 11.08 -4.79
CA ALA A 1090 -42.02 10.53 -4.31
C ALA A 1090 -41.99 9.03 -4.59
N ASP A 1091 -41.04 8.37 -3.95
CA ASP A 1091 -40.39 7.20 -4.50
C ASP A 1091 -41.08 5.91 -4.04
N ASN A 1092 -40.78 4.78 -4.66
CA ASN A 1092 -41.45 3.52 -4.41
C ASN A 1092 -40.41 2.46 -4.03
N LEU A 1093 -40.26 2.22 -2.74
CA LEU A 1093 -39.12 1.54 -2.14
C LEU A 1093 -39.55 0.18 -1.60
N ASN A 1094 -38.76 -0.88 -1.84
CA ASN A 1094 -39.12 -2.26 -1.50
C ASN A 1094 -37.86 -3.14 -1.36
N GLY A 1095 -37.41 -3.46 -0.14
CA GLY A 1095 -36.25 -4.34 0.09
C GLY A 1095 -36.51 -5.78 -0.36
N GLN A 1096 -37.70 -6.30 -0.07
CA GLN A 1096 -38.13 -7.69 -0.24
C GLN A 1096 -37.64 -8.68 0.82
N ALA A 1097 -36.46 -9.29 0.67
CA ALA A 1097 -36.16 -10.58 1.29
C ALA A 1097 -34.75 -10.68 1.89
N GLY A 1098 -34.50 -9.91 2.94
CA GLY A 1098 -33.46 -10.20 3.92
C GLY A 1098 -33.58 -9.30 5.14
N THR A 1099 -32.55 -8.51 5.42
CA THR A 1099 -32.53 -7.49 6.48
C THR A 1099 -32.26 -6.14 5.84
N ASP A 1100 -33.32 -5.51 5.35
CA ASP A 1100 -33.20 -4.39 4.41
C ASP A 1100 -33.21 -3.03 5.12
N LEU A 1101 -32.35 -2.12 4.69
CA LEU A 1101 -32.09 -0.82 5.27
C LEU A 1101 -32.62 0.31 4.36
N ILE A 1102 -33.55 1.13 4.87
CA ILE A 1102 -33.95 2.36 4.18
C ILE A 1102 -33.12 3.55 4.69
N SER A 1103 -32.43 4.25 3.78
CA SER A 1103 -31.62 5.43 4.10
C SER A 1103 -32.36 6.72 3.76
N TYR A 1104 -32.25 7.70 4.67
CA TYR A 1104 -32.58 9.10 4.44
C TYR A 1104 -31.37 10.02 4.73
N ALA A 1105 -30.14 9.49 4.64
CA ALA A 1105 -28.93 10.19 5.05
C ALA A 1105 -28.69 11.52 4.31
N SER A 1106 -29.03 11.60 3.02
CA SER A 1106 -28.93 12.84 2.23
C SER A 1106 -30.06 13.86 2.49
N ALA A 1107 -31.11 13.49 3.22
CA ALA A 1107 -32.33 14.28 3.34
C ALA A 1107 -32.11 15.65 4.00
N THR A 1108 -32.79 16.66 3.47
CA THR A 1108 -32.51 18.07 3.79
C THR A 1108 -33.25 18.61 5.02
N ALA A 1109 -34.06 17.77 5.67
CA ALA A 1109 -34.77 18.08 6.91
C ALA A 1109 -35.20 16.79 7.63
N GLY A 1110 -35.23 16.84 8.97
CA GLY A 1110 -35.61 15.70 9.81
C GLY A 1110 -37.00 15.13 9.52
N ILE A 1111 -37.07 13.80 9.58
CA ILE A 1111 -38.18 12.94 9.24
C ILE A 1111 -38.91 12.40 10.48
N THR A 1112 -40.01 11.72 10.21
CA THR A 1112 -40.64 10.82 11.16
C THR A 1112 -41.02 9.58 10.36
N LEU A 1113 -40.58 8.40 10.79
CA LEU A 1113 -40.85 7.14 10.11
C LEU A 1113 -41.17 6.04 11.12
N ASP A 1114 -42.20 5.26 10.80
CA ASP A 1114 -42.67 4.12 11.59
C ASP A 1114 -42.91 2.97 10.61
N LEU A 1115 -42.03 1.97 10.58
CA LEU A 1115 -42.07 0.87 9.61
C LEU A 1115 -43.30 -0.05 9.82
N ALA A 1116 -43.78 -0.23 11.05
CA ALA A 1116 -44.95 -1.10 11.29
C ALA A 1116 -46.29 -0.47 10.87
N THR A 1117 -46.41 0.87 10.88
CA THR A 1117 -47.68 1.54 10.54
C THR A 1117 -47.63 2.32 9.23
N LEU A 1118 -46.46 2.81 8.83
CA LEU A 1118 -46.25 3.74 7.71
C LEU A 1118 -47.19 4.97 7.76
N THR A 1119 -47.61 5.37 8.97
CA THR A 1119 -48.50 6.51 9.20
C THR A 1119 -47.80 7.67 9.90
N GLY A 1120 -48.25 8.90 9.65
CA GLY A 1120 -47.75 10.10 10.34
C GLY A 1120 -46.40 10.61 9.86
N ARG A 1121 -45.88 10.08 8.74
CA ARG A 1121 -44.56 10.41 8.19
C ARG A 1121 -44.39 11.91 7.88
N THR A 1122 -43.16 12.42 8.05
CA THR A 1122 -42.77 13.82 7.77
C THR A 1122 -41.44 13.88 7.03
N GLY A 1123 -41.06 15.07 6.54
CA GLY A 1123 -39.87 15.24 5.70
C GLY A 1123 -40.05 14.57 4.34
N GLU A 1124 -38.96 14.05 3.77
CA GLU A 1124 -38.95 13.39 2.46
C GLU A 1124 -39.74 12.05 2.51
N ALA A 1125 -39.59 11.28 3.60
CA ALA A 1125 -40.39 10.08 3.91
C ALA A 1125 -41.93 10.24 3.88
N ALA A 1126 -42.45 11.47 3.85
CA ALA A 1126 -43.88 11.74 3.67
C ALA A 1126 -44.38 11.59 2.23
N LEU A 1127 -43.47 11.67 1.25
CA LEU A 1127 -43.74 11.61 -0.18
C LEU A 1127 -43.75 10.16 -0.69
N ASP A 1128 -42.89 9.32 -0.11
CA ASP A 1128 -42.59 7.97 -0.60
C ASP A 1128 -43.71 6.96 -0.36
N THR A 1129 -43.66 5.88 -1.11
CA THR A 1129 -44.42 4.65 -0.95
C THR A 1129 -43.45 3.54 -0.55
N ILE A 1130 -43.31 3.34 0.77
CA ILE A 1130 -42.51 2.26 1.34
C ILE A 1130 -43.36 0.98 1.33
N GLN A 1131 -42.82 -0.13 0.83
CA GLN A 1131 -43.47 -1.44 0.76
C GLN A 1131 -43.05 -2.33 1.95
N VAL A 1132 -42.76 -3.61 1.71
CA VAL A 1132 -42.41 -4.61 2.74
C VAL A 1132 -40.97 -5.11 2.53
N GLY A 1133 -40.37 -5.73 3.55
CA GLY A 1133 -38.92 -5.99 3.57
C GLY A 1133 -38.20 -4.68 3.82
N PHE A 1134 -38.20 -4.28 5.09
CA PHE A 1134 -37.45 -3.14 5.64
C PHE A 1134 -37.41 -3.33 7.15
N GLU A 1135 -36.21 -3.64 7.61
CA GLU A 1135 -35.91 -3.96 8.99
C GLU A 1135 -34.97 -2.90 9.59
N GLY A 1136 -34.24 -2.16 8.76
CA GLY A 1136 -33.38 -1.05 9.17
C GLY A 1136 -33.88 0.34 8.75
N ILE A 1137 -33.43 1.39 9.45
CA ILE A 1137 -33.56 2.80 9.06
C ILE A 1137 -32.24 3.55 9.35
N ILE A 1138 -31.70 4.29 8.37
CA ILE A 1138 -30.76 5.40 8.61
C ILE A 1138 -31.53 6.73 8.57
N GLY A 1139 -31.41 7.53 9.63
CA GLY A 1139 -31.93 8.89 9.72
C GLY A 1139 -31.12 9.92 8.92
N THR A 1140 -31.22 11.18 9.35
CA THR A 1140 -30.76 12.36 8.63
C THR A 1140 -29.63 13.08 9.38
N SER A 1141 -29.28 14.31 8.98
CA SER A 1141 -28.44 15.22 9.77
C SER A 1141 -29.24 16.22 10.64
N PHE A 1142 -30.48 15.85 10.97
CA PHE A 1142 -31.42 16.65 11.77
C PHE A 1142 -32.19 15.78 12.78
N ALA A 1143 -32.85 16.43 13.74
CA ALA A 1143 -33.61 15.74 14.78
C ALA A 1143 -34.78 14.89 14.22
N ASP A 1144 -34.66 13.58 14.36
CA ASP A 1144 -35.54 12.56 13.77
C ASP A 1144 -36.46 11.85 14.78
N THR A 1145 -37.43 11.11 14.27
CA THR A 1145 -38.28 10.21 15.08
C THR A 1145 -38.55 8.93 14.32
N LEU A 1146 -37.78 7.88 14.64
CA LEU A 1146 -37.71 6.61 13.92
C LEU A 1146 -38.32 5.49 14.76
N SER A 1147 -39.00 4.54 14.13
CA SER A 1147 -39.58 3.38 14.81
C SER A 1147 -39.60 2.15 13.93
N GLY A 1148 -39.06 1.05 14.46
CA GLY A 1148 -39.01 -0.27 13.84
C GLY A 1148 -40.35 -1.01 13.82
N THR A 1149 -40.28 -2.32 13.65
CA THR A 1149 -41.44 -3.20 13.43
C THR A 1149 -41.87 -3.90 14.73
N THR A 1150 -41.99 -5.23 14.72
CA THR A 1150 -41.93 -6.11 15.90
C THR A 1150 -41.09 -7.36 15.56
N GLY A 1151 -40.15 -7.21 14.62
CA GLY A 1151 -39.12 -8.18 14.26
C GLY A 1151 -37.80 -7.76 14.89
N ILE A 1152 -36.68 -8.15 14.29
CA ILE A 1152 -35.36 -7.56 14.59
C ILE A 1152 -35.22 -6.30 13.73
N ASN A 1153 -34.76 -5.19 14.32
CA ASN A 1153 -34.63 -3.93 13.60
C ASN A 1153 -33.29 -3.21 13.87
N VAL A 1154 -32.76 -2.51 12.86
CA VAL A 1154 -31.51 -1.72 12.95
C VAL A 1154 -31.82 -0.23 12.80
N LEU A 1155 -31.56 0.59 13.81
CA LEU A 1155 -31.90 2.02 13.81
C LEU A 1155 -30.65 2.88 14.02
N GLU A 1156 -30.22 3.57 12.97
CA GLU A 1156 -29.22 4.65 13.07
C GLU A 1156 -29.95 6.01 13.03
N GLY A 1157 -29.79 6.85 14.06
CA GLY A 1157 -30.38 8.19 14.08
C GLY A 1157 -29.78 9.14 13.04
N GLY A 1158 -28.51 8.90 12.68
CA GLY A 1158 -27.68 9.84 11.93
C GLY A 1158 -27.05 10.86 12.89
N ALA A 1159 -27.21 12.15 12.60
CA ALA A 1159 -26.77 13.24 13.46
C ALA A 1159 -27.93 14.17 13.79
N GLY A 1160 -28.24 14.36 15.07
CA GLY A 1160 -29.45 15.10 15.43
C GLY A 1160 -29.68 15.24 16.93
N ASN A 1161 -30.92 14.98 17.32
CA ASN A 1161 -31.37 14.85 18.70
C ASN A 1161 -32.62 13.97 18.62
N ASP A 1162 -32.40 12.68 18.43
CA ASP A 1162 -33.35 11.81 17.75
C ASP A 1162 -34.20 11.02 18.74
N VAL A 1163 -35.28 10.41 18.25
CA VAL A 1163 -36.13 9.52 19.04
C VAL A 1163 -36.21 8.18 18.33
N LEU A 1164 -35.70 7.14 18.97
CA LEU A 1164 -35.65 5.79 18.43
C LEU A 1164 -36.56 4.84 19.23
N SER A 1165 -37.14 3.86 18.56
CA SER A 1165 -38.03 2.84 19.13
C SER A 1165 -37.94 1.55 18.31
N GLY A 1166 -37.30 0.51 18.86
CA GLY A 1166 -37.24 -0.82 18.24
C GLY A 1166 -38.55 -1.62 18.41
N ARG A 1167 -39.22 -1.36 19.55
CA ARG A 1167 -40.48 -1.91 20.05
C ARG A 1167 -40.36 -3.28 20.70
N ALA A 1168 -40.22 -4.32 19.91
CA ALA A 1168 -40.25 -5.70 20.39
C ALA A 1168 -39.52 -6.56 19.38
N GLY A 1169 -38.26 -6.84 19.70
CA GLY A 1169 -37.33 -7.46 18.78
C GLY A 1169 -36.09 -7.94 19.51
N ALA A 1170 -34.98 -7.97 18.79
CA ALA A 1170 -33.62 -7.93 19.32
C ALA A 1170 -32.96 -6.81 18.53
N ASP A 1171 -33.19 -5.57 18.96
CA ASP A 1171 -33.05 -4.41 18.09
C ASP A 1171 -31.68 -3.74 18.28
N THR A 1172 -30.99 -3.46 17.17
CA THR A 1172 -29.70 -2.78 17.16
C THR A 1172 -29.91 -1.28 16.97
N PHE A 1173 -29.32 -0.47 17.85
CA PHE A 1173 -29.31 0.98 17.76
C PHE A 1173 -27.88 1.45 17.48
N VAL A 1174 -27.63 1.93 16.26
CA VAL A 1174 -26.29 2.33 15.81
C VAL A 1174 -26.02 3.77 16.21
N PHE A 1175 -24.84 4.00 16.77
CA PHE A 1175 -24.35 5.29 17.24
C PHE A 1175 -22.97 5.59 16.65
N ARG A 1176 -22.79 6.81 16.15
CA ARG A 1176 -21.53 7.29 15.56
C ARG A 1176 -21.10 8.62 16.19
N SER A 1177 -19.81 8.91 16.14
CA SER A 1177 -19.26 10.19 16.63
C SER A 1177 -19.95 11.38 15.94
N GLY A 1178 -20.63 12.21 16.73
CA GLY A 1178 -21.43 13.33 16.22
C GLY A 1178 -22.94 13.07 16.13
N SER A 1179 -23.46 11.91 16.59
CA SER A 1179 -24.90 11.63 16.59
C SER A 1179 -25.75 12.64 17.38
N GLY A 1180 -25.20 13.33 18.39
CA GLY A 1180 -25.93 14.36 19.13
C GLY A 1180 -26.66 13.81 20.37
N SER A 1181 -27.93 14.19 20.59
CA SER A 1181 -28.63 13.92 21.86
C SER A 1181 -29.93 13.11 21.72
N ASP A 1182 -29.76 11.80 21.68
CA ASP A 1182 -30.78 10.88 21.18
C ASP A 1182 -31.43 10.07 22.31
N LEU A 1183 -32.64 9.60 22.05
CA LEU A 1183 -33.54 9.01 23.02
C LEU A 1183 -34.09 7.69 22.51
N ILE A 1184 -33.64 6.57 23.10
CA ILE A 1184 -34.27 5.27 22.91
C ILE A 1184 -35.39 5.11 23.96
N THR A 1185 -36.61 4.88 23.49
CA THR A 1185 -37.82 4.95 24.33
C THR A 1185 -38.25 3.63 24.97
N ASP A 1186 -37.75 2.51 24.46
CA ASP A 1186 -38.19 1.15 24.79
C ASP A 1186 -37.06 0.12 24.98
N PHE A 1187 -35.81 0.58 25.08
CA PHE A 1187 -34.61 -0.28 25.22
C PHE A 1187 -34.76 -1.37 26.30
N THR A 1188 -34.53 -2.62 25.91
CA THR A 1188 -34.69 -3.81 26.75
C THR A 1188 -33.31 -4.31 27.20
N ALA A 1189 -32.90 -3.87 28.38
CA ALA A 1189 -31.60 -4.19 28.97
C ALA A 1189 -31.57 -5.44 29.85
N GLY A 1190 -30.49 -6.22 29.74
CA GLY A 1190 -30.08 -7.26 30.68
C GLY A 1190 -30.19 -8.70 30.15
N THR A 1191 -29.62 -9.63 30.93
CA THR A 1191 -29.26 -10.97 30.40
C THR A 1191 -30.42 -11.77 29.81
N GLY A 1192 -30.33 -11.99 28.49
CA GLY A 1192 -31.23 -12.81 27.70
C GLY A 1192 -32.52 -12.14 27.20
N VAL A 1193 -32.67 -10.81 27.38
CA VAL A 1193 -33.70 -9.98 26.70
C VAL A 1193 -33.24 -8.50 26.64
N ASN A 1194 -32.95 -7.86 25.50
CA ASN A 1194 -32.74 -8.42 24.13
C ASN A 1194 -32.04 -7.48 23.10
N ASP A 1195 -31.87 -6.17 23.38
CA ASP A 1195 -31.50 -5.13 22.39
C ASP A 1195 -30.01 -4.71 22.52
N ILE A 1196 -29.39 -4.22 21.44
CA ILE A 1196 -27.96 -3.86 21.36
C ILE A 1196 -27.79 -2.38 21.03
N ILE A 1197 -26.85 -1.69 21.66
CA ILE A 1197 -26.34 -0.38 21.21
C ILE A 1197 -24.96 -0.57 20.60
N GLU A 1198 -24.85 -0.31 19.31
CA GLU A 1198 -23.64 -0.48 18.51
C GLU A 1198 -22.88 0.84 18.43
N TRP A 1199 -21.66 0.88 18.95
CA TRP A 1199 -20.84 2.10 18.99
C TRP A 1199 -19.73 2.03 17.95
N HIS A 1200 -19.70 3.02 17.04
CA HIS A 1200 -18.63 3.22 16.06
C HIS A 1200 -17.63 4.26 16.58
N GLY A 1201 -16.50 3.81 17.10
CA GLY A 1201 -15.38 4.65 17.57
C GLY A 1201 -15.64 5.57 18.79
N GLN A 1202 -16.84 5.58 19.37
CA GLN A 1202 -17.19 6.42 20.54
C GLN A 1202 -16.86 5.78 21.90
N PHE A 1203 -17.00 4.46 21.97
CA PHE A 1203 -16.58 3.62 23.09
C PHE A 1203 -16.02 2.32 22.50
N THR A 1204 -14.99 1.76 23.11
CA THR A 1204 -14.37 0.48 22.68
C THR A 1204 -14.55 -0.63 23.72
N SER A 1205 -15.37 -0.38 24.76
CA SER A 1205 -15.68 -1.38 25.79
C SER A 1205 -16.85 -0.95 26.69
N PHE A 1206 -17.50 -1.95 27.29
CA PHE A 1206 -18.56 -1.72 28.28
C PHE A 1206 -18.06 -1.03 29.55
N SER A 1207 -16.77 -1.14 29.88
CA SER A 1207 -16.16 -0.34 30.96
C SER A 1207 -16.25 1.17 30.67
N GLY A 1208 -16.01 1.57 29.42
CA GLY A 1208 -16.17 2.96 28.96
C GLY A 1208 -17.62 3.45 29.09
N VAL A 1209 -18.58 2.64 28.63
CA VAL A 1209 -20.01 2.94 28.79
C VAL A 1209 -20.39 2.99 30.28
N GLN A 1210 -19.90 2.08 31.11
CA GLN A 1210 -20.12 2.07 32.56
C GLN A 1210 -19.56 3.32 33.25
N ALA A 1211 -18.45 3.88 32.79
CA ALA A 1211 -17.92 5.15 33.29
C ALA A 1211 -18.80 6.34 32.86
N ALA A 1212 -19.26 6.33 31.60
CA ALA A 1212 -20.09 7.39 31.01
C ALA A 1212 -21.56 7.39 31.47
N VAL A 1213 -22.11 6.26 31.90
CA VAL A 1213 -23.54 6.10 32.20
C VAL A 1213 -23.93 6.53 33.62
N SER A 1214 -25.09 7.17 33.75
CA SER A 1214 -25.68 7.57 35.04
C SER A 1214 -27.20 7.38 35.05
N ASP A 1215 -27.77 7.01 36.21
CA ASP A 1215 -29.22 7.06 36.42
C ASP A 1215 -29.69 8.52 36.35
N TYR A 1216 -30.59 8.83 35.43
CA TYR A 1216 -31.04 10.19 35.14
C TYR A 1216 -32.54 10.35 35.38
N THR A 1217 -32.92 11.45 36.05
CA THR A 1217 -34.31 11.85 36.26
C THR A 1217 -34.41 13.35 36.01
N GLY A 1218 -35.19 13.75 35.01
CA GLY A 1218 -35.20 15.13 34.55
C GLY A 1218 -36.16 15.38 33.40
N THR A 1219 -35.68 16.07 32.37
CA THR A 1219 -36.47 16.39 31.18
C THR A 1219 -35.59 16.20 29.95
N VAL A 1220 -35.97 15.26 29.10
CA VAL A 1220 -35.30 14.95 27.82
C VAL A 1220 -36.28 15.33 26.72
N GLN A 1221 -35.82 16.08 25.71
CA GLN A 1221 -36.62 16.55 24.58
C GLN A 1221 -38.02 17.11 24.97
N GLY A 1222 -38.08 17.86 26.07
CA GLY A 1222 -39.30 18.51 26.58
C GLY A 1222 -40.27 17.63 27.38
N SER A 1223 -40.01 16.32 27.49
CA SER A 1223 -40.83 15.37 28.26
C SER A 1223 -40.18 14.95 29.58
N ALA A 1224 -41.00 14.63 30.58
CA ALA A 1224 -40.50 14.12 31.86
C ALA A 1224 -39.86 12.73 31.66
N PHE A 1225 -38.59 12.61 32.01
CA PHE A 1225 -37.78 11.41 31.74
C PHE A 1225 -37.29 10.76 33.04
N THR A 1226 -37.22 9.43 33.03
CA THR A 1226 -36.56 8.59 34.03
C THR A 1226 -35.97 7.40 33.30
N GLY A 1227 -34.69 7.15 33.50
CA GLY A 1227 -33.92 6.21 32.69
C GLY A 1227 -32.43 6.34 33.01
N VAL A 1228 -31.57 5.99 32.05
CA VAL A 1228 -30.15 6.32 32.09
C VAL A 1228 -29.78 7.39 31.06
N LYS A 1229 -28.65 8.04 31.31
CA LYS A 1229 -27.94 8.93 30.38
C LYS A 1229 -26.49 8.45 30.25
N ILE A 1230 -26.06 8.19 29.02
CA ILE A 1230 -24.68 7.89 28.60
C ILE A 1230 -24.15 9.16 27.90
N VAL A 1231 -22.86 9.49 28.07
CA VAL A 1231 -22.25 10.70 27.47
C VAL A 1231 -20.92 10.35 26.83
N SER A 1232 -20.76 10.61 25.53
CA SER A 1232 -19.47 10.49 24.82
C SER A 1232 -19.14 11.82 24.14
N GLY A 1233 -18.07 12.49 24.60
CA GLY A 1233 -17.68 13.79 24.05
C GLY A 1233 -18.79 14.86 24.18
N THR A 1234 -19.40 15.22 23.05
CA THR A 1234 -20.55 16.13 22.96
C THR A 1234 -21.90 15.43 22.85
N ASP A 1235 -21.90 14.12 22.65
CA ASP A 1235 -23.07 13.30 22.36
C ASP A 1235 -23.67 12.73 23.66
N GLU A 1236 -24.99 12.58 23.72
CA GLU A 1236 -25.74 12.17 24.91
C GLU A 1236 -26.87 11.18 24.56
N LEU A 1237 -26.65 9.88 24.81
CA LEU A 1237 -27.67 8.84 24.64
C LEU A 1237 -28.52 8.65 25.90
N PHE A 1238 -29.84 8.72 25.77
CA PHE A 1238 -30.82 8.50 26.82
C PHE A 1238 -31.61 7.21 26.60
N LEU A 1239 -31.58 6.27 27.56
CA LEU A 1239 -32.38 5.03 27.51
C LEU A 1239 -33.52 5.11 28.52
N GLN A 1240 -34.76 5.13 28.06
CA GLN A 1240 -35.93 5.34 28.91
C GLN A 1240 -36.28 4.09 29.73
N ASN A 1241 -36.71 4.26 30.98
CA ASN A 1241 -37.12 3.19 31.91
C ASN A 1241 -36.02 2.18 32.32
N VAL A 1242 -34.83 2.25 31.73
CA VAL A 1242 -33.63 1.50 32.12
C VAL A 1242 -32.99 2.11 33.37
N THR A 1243 -32.25 1.33 34.16
CA THR A 1243 -31.37 1.84 35.22
C THR A 1243 -29.93 1.37 34.97
N LYS A 1244 -28.94 2.08 35.50
CA LYS A 1244 -27.51 1.74 35.35
C LYS A 1244 -27.20 0.31 35.80
N ALA A 1245 -27.95 -0.20 36.77
CA ALA A 1245 -27.79 -1.56 37.28
C ALA A 1245 -28.53 -2.65 36.47
N MET A 1246 -29.29 -2.27 35.45
CA MET A 1246 -29.88 -3.20 34.47
C MET A 1246 -28.97 -3.41 33.27
N LEU A 1247 -28.10 -2.44 32.95
CA LEU A 1247 -27.16 -2.54 31.86
C LEU A 1247 -26.10 -3.62 32.12
N ALA A 1248 -25.83 -4.43 31.11
CA ALA A 1248 -24.82 -5.47 31.05
C ALA A 1248 -23.98 -5.33 29.77
N ALA A 1249 -22.93 -6.15 29.61
CA ALA A 1249 -21.99 -6.02 28.49
C ALA A 1249 -22.60 -6.45 27.15
N ASP A 1250 -23.54 -7.39 27.20
CA ASP A 1250 -24.33 -7.92 26.09
C ASP A 1250 -25.36 -6.93 25.53
N ASP A 1251 -25.63 -5.81 26.23
CA ASP A 1251 -26.47 -4.71 25.71
C ASP A 1251 -25.71 -3.80 24.70
N PHE A 1252 -24.45 -4.11 24.37
CA PHE A 1252 -23.57 -3.24 23.59
C PHE A 1252 -22.62 -3.99 22.64
N ALA A 1253 -22.45 -3.43 21.44
CA ALA A 1253 -21.41 -3.82 20.47
C ALA A 1253 -20.41 -2.65 20.26
N TYR A 1254 -19.19 -2.97 19.87
CA TYR A 1254 -18.09 -2.02 19.68
C TYR A 1254 -17.38 -2.30 18.36
N LEU A 1255 -17.36 -1.30 17.48
CA LEU A 1255 -16.71 -1.29 16.16
C LEU A 1255 -15.79 -0.06 16.03
#